data_AF-A0A653BV99-F1
#
_entry.id   AF-A0A653BV99-F1
#
_cell.length_a   1.000
_cell.length_b   1.000
_cell.length_c   1.000
_cell.angle_alpha   90.00
_cell.angle_beta   90.00
_cell.angle_gamma   90.00
#
_symmetry.space_group_name_H-M   'P 1'
#
loop_
_entity.id
_entity.type
_entity.pdbx_description
1 polymer ?
#
loop_
_entity_poly.entity_id
_entity_poly.type
_entity_poly.pdbx_seq_one_letter_code
_entity_poly.pdbx_strand_id
1 'polypeptide(L)'
;MGDNITCNICDKQYSNVSNLNKHVRLLHNIEPQVKKRCLVCPTCMGMFATYVDLRDHLITTHKVEMYKEEKCFNNYAEMKCAYVKTTGNKSWKNTEKVYYICHRSHVQRSYRYAPQEEQHKMEKSQGSAKASVTCPSTLDVTLGKQQLNAVLYFPHVGHTCSLAHINLTKTERKHIAGKISEGVSFEKILDEIRDSITDKTSLGRINLLDRQDLRNITRDFSLKGNIQLHQNDVKGVFIILSVKILQKNNIFQIPIMNKTIKCTLSACIILQILSRGHGERTKDKMYERITGARGCYRRLNATHQIADRDGSTGVIYYAENIEQLDFILHNGTAPPYIPVIPVKNLSIDVIKKLIDSGLVSGLMVHANNDSLDYFTHDYQCPNPLSSIDGTCRKDSMWNPHGTALLFADIPFPIFYLEEEEEVWKIRDCFKKFNDFHYEAQSDRPLCSLELKSFMYATIDTPTCKRRSSIMTNLNPVKFCDPLGDSNIWASLYPLVEGSRNETVPLRNYKYIVVSARMDTTSMFEKTVGGNSPVTGIVTLLTVAKYLKGILKQEDIHEAKLNVLFILFNGETYDYIGSQRLLYDMLKGDFPVKGLDETNSILPIIRPDDIELFIELSQLGNNRDELYMHYLQNRTEILNFYSKLHNYSEKMRDVPHSLPPASLHTFMKMLPSFPGLVISDHETSYTNHFYNSIFDDMHNIGFEYYPNATEQDIREDSLQYFIANVSEIVGKSVYETITGKKYSGKQTADVVLVNELFQCYLEDPNCKVHKATQKGKLPKVPVSLYVGVDHVANYATTLTSLTLGWLTADDVGESDINCSNHPRNYAFKYYNMSKSIQELNTTRCYKITMNTTDAISPAFIIPDYNWTSGQYSTWTESTWAEMNVRMFLKPSSAHEKMTIAIGSLSVIFSFIFVYFWLLLFLSNVGAGTSKFVTLYSLVPPREFYTRAIGNIMNDPAYLGSGIMCIILMMVLSRNSDH
;
A
#
# COMPACT_ATOMS: atom_id res chain seq x y z
N MET A 1 -51.95 24.12 5.69
CA MET A 1 -52.49 24.39 4.34
C MET A 1 -51.81 23.44 3.39
N GLY A 2 -52.52 22.88 2.41
CA GLY A 2 -51.92 22.00 1.40
C GLY A 2 -51.66 22.79 0.12
N ASP A 3 -50.45 22.69 -0.43
CA ASP A 3 -50.08 23.44 -1.63
C ASP A 3 -50.87 22.92 -2.85
N ASN A 4 -51.68 23.80 -3.43
CA ASN A 4 -52.39 23.53 -4.68
C ASN A 4 -51.39 23.51 -5.84
N ILE A 5 -51.51 22.52 -6.72
CA ILE A 5 -50.58 22.30 -7.83
C ILE A 5 -51.22 22.86 -9.11
N THR A 6 -50.59 23.87 -9.72
CA THR A 6 -51.03 24.48 -10.98
C THR A 6 -50.69 23.62 -12.20
N CYS A 7 -51.57 23.65 -13.20
CA CYS A 7 -51.26 23.16 -14.53
C CYS A 7 -50.37 24.15 -15.28
N ASN A 8 -49.18 23.74 -15.70
CA ASN A 8 -48.21 24.57 -16.44
C ASN A 8 -48.60 24.90 -17.90
N ILE A 9 -49.82 24.55 -18.32
CA ILE A 9 -50.35 24.81 -19.67
C ILE A 9 -51.57 25.77 -19.63
N CYS A 10 -52.33 25.80 -18.52
CA CYS A 10 -53.51 26.68 -18.41
C CYS A 10 -53.79 27.20 -16.98
N ASP A 11 -52.80 27.15 -16.09
CA ASP A 11 -52.76 27.68 -14.71
C ASP A 11 -53.90 27.27 -13.75
N LYS A 12 -54.72 26.28 -14.13
CA LYS A 12 -55.74 25.72 -13.24
C LYS A 12 -55.11 24.97 -12.07
N GLN A 13 -55.59 25.24 -10.87
CA GLN A 13 -55.11 24.64 -9.62
C GLN A 13 -55.82 23.32 -9.30
N TYR A 14 -55.05 22.33 -8.84
CA TYR A 14 -55.53 21.01 -8.45
C TYR A 14 -54.97 20.61 -7.08
N SER A 15 -55.82 19.99 -6.25
CA SER A 15 -55.46 19.54 -4.90
C SER A 15 -54.53 18.33 -4.86
N ASN A 16 -54.27 17.65 -5.99
CA ASN A 16 -53.25 16.61 -6.11
C ASN A 16 -52.81 16.36 -7.56
N VAL A 17 -51.61 15.79 -7.71
CA VAL A 17 -50.98 15.43 -8.99
C VAL A 17 -51.83 14.47 -9.84
N SER A 18 -52.63 13.61 -9.22
CA SER A 18 -53.44 12.62 -9.97
C SER A 18 -54.62 13.26 -10.70
N ASN A 19 -55.20 14.32 -10.13
CA ASN A 19 -56.24 15.11 -10.77
C ASN A 19 -55.65 16.03 -11.86
N LEU A 20 -54.50 16.65 -11.60
CA LEU A 20 -53.72 17.37 -12.62
C LEU A 20 -53.41 16.47 -13.83
N ASN A 21 -52.90 15.26 -13.60
CA ASN A 21 -52.59 14.30 -14.66
C ASN A 21 -53.82 13.86 -15.46
N LYS A 22 -55.01 13.77 -14.85
CA LYS A 22 -56.27 13.54 -15.59
C LYS A 22 -56.65 14.74 -16.45
N HIS A 23 -56.53 15.95 -15.91
CA HIS A 23 -56.79 17.19 -16.64
C HIS A 23 -55.86 17.34 -17.87
N VAL A 24 -54.54 17.11 -17.70
CA VAL A 24 -53.56 17.18 -18.80
C VAL A 24 -53.87 16.17 -19.90
N ARG A 25 -54.30 14.94 -19.56
CA ARG A 25 -54.76 13.95 -20.56
C ARG A 25 -56.00 14.42 -21.30
N LEU A 26 -57.02 14.88 -20.58
CA LEU A 26 -58.36 15.11 -21.16
C LEU A 26 -58.51 16.46 -21.86
N LEU A 27 -57.74 17.48 -21.46
CA LEU A 27 -57.88 18.85 -21.96
C LEU A 27 -56.63 19.39 -22.69
N HIS A 28 -55.47 18.73 -22.53
CA HIS A 28 -54.27 19.05 -23.30
C HIS A 28 -53.80 17.90 -24.21
N ASN A 29 -54.48 16.75 -24.17
CA ASN A 29 -54.19 15.56 -24.99
C ASN A 29 -52.74 15.04 -24.87
N ILE A 30 -52.05 15.39 -23.78
CA ILE A 30 -50.66 15.00 -23.49
C ILE A 30 -50.68 13.85 -22.49
N GLU A 31 -49.93 12.79 -22.76
CA GLU A 31 -49.81 11.67 -21.81
C GLU A 31 -48.76 11.98 -20.72
N PRO A 32 -49.14 12.10 -19.43
CA PRO A 32 -48.21 12.45 -18.36
C PRO A 32 -47.26 11.29 -18.06
N GLN A 33 -45.98 11.63 -17.86
CA GLN A 33 -44.89 10.71 -17.54
C GLN A 33 -45.08 10.02 -16.16
N VAL A 34 -45.84 8.93 -16.11
CA VAL A 34 -46.03 8.14 -14.88
C VAL A 34 -44.85 7.18 -14.66
N LYS A 35 -44.18 7.31 -13.52
CA LYS A 35 -43.09 6.41 -13.08
C LYS A 35 -43.58 4.95 -12.94
N LYS A 36 -43.42 4.14 -13.98
CA LYS A 36 -43.58 2.67 -13.88
C LYS A 36 -42.40 2.08 -13.10
N ARG A 37 -42.67 1.06 -12.28
CA ARG A 37 -41.63 0.24 -11.62
C ARG A 37 -41.27 -0.88 -12.58
N CYS A 38 -39.99 -1.13 -12.79
CA CYS A 38 -39.51 -2.28 -13.57
C CYS A 38 -38.67 -3.16 -12.64
N LEU A 39 -38.93 -4.47 -12.68
CA LEU A 39 -38.11 -5.48 -12.03
C LEU A 39 -37.07 -5.96 -13.06
N VAL A 40 -35.81 -6.06 -12.66
CA VAL A 40 -34.69 -6.36 -13.58
C VAL A 40 -34.15 -7.74 -13.27
N CYS A 41 -34.11 -8.62 -14.27
CA CYS A 41 -33.58 -9.98 -14.12
C CYS A 41 -32.11 -9.94 -13.69
N PRO A 42 -31.74 -10.67 -12.62
CA PRO A 42 -30.37 -10.70 -12.12
C PRO A 42 -29.36 -11.38 -13.06
N THR A 43 -29.82 -12.14 -14.06
CA THR A 43 -28.95 -12.94 -14.95
C THR A 43 -28.81 -12.36 -16.36
N CYS A 44 -29.84 -11.71 -16.90
CA CYS A 44 -29.83 -11.17 -18.28
C CYS A 44 -30.28 -9.71 -18.41
N MET A 45 -30.56 -9.02 -17.29
CA MET A 45 -31.06 -7.64 -17.25
C MET A 45 -32.42 -7.39 -17.95
N GLY A 46 -33.14 -8.42 -18.39
CA GLY A 46 -34.51 -8.30 -18.91
C GLY A 46 -35.46 -7.62 -17.92
N MET A 47 -36.43 -6.84 -18.42
CA MET A 47 -37.35 -6.06 -17.61
C MET A 47 -38.74 -6.71 -17.48
N PHE A 48 -39.25 -6.81 -16.26
CA PHE A 48 -40.50 -7.50 -15.91
C PHE A 48 -41.43 -6.61 -15.09
N ALA A 49 -42.74 -6.83 -15.22
CA ALA A 49 -43.77 -6.05 -14.54
C ALA A 49 -44.08 -6.60 -13.14
N THR A 50 -44.04 -7.92 -12.95
CA THR A 50 -44.34 -8.60 -11.68
C THR A 50 -43.28 -9.62 -11.29
N TYR A 51 -43.26 -9.97 -9.99
CA TYR A 51 -42.37 -11.01 -9.46
C TYR A 51 -42.76 -12.43 -9.91
N VAL A 52 -43.96 -12.62 -10.49
CA VAL A 52 -44.36 -13.88 -11.10
C VAL A 52 -43.65 -14.02 -12.45
N ASP A 53 -43.86 -13.06 -13.35
CA ASP A 53 -43.22 -13.01 -14.67
C ASP A 53 -41.68 -13.16 -14.58
N LEU A 54 -41.05 -12.49 -13.60
CA LEU A 54 -39.61 -12.60 -13.35
C LEU A 54 -39.18 -14.03 -12.94
N ARG A 55 -39.97 -14.72 -12.11
CA ARG A 55 -39.67 -16.11 -11.70
C ARG A 55 -39.89 -17.09 -12.83
N ASP A 56 -40.99 -16.93 -13.58
CA ASP A 56 -41.29 -17.80 -14.72
C ASP A 56 -40.22 -17.68 -15.80
N HIS A 57 -39.70 -16.48 -16.04
CA HIS A 57 -38.53 -16.24 -16.87
C HIS A 57 -37.24 -16.89 -16.32
N LEU A 58 -36.96 -16.77 -15.01
CA LEU A 58 -35.79 -17.43 -14.39
C LEU A 58 -35.85 -18.95 -14.50
N ILE A 59 -37.03 -19.56 -14.37
CA ILE A 59 -37.26 -21.00 -14.54
C ILE A 59 -37.07 -21.40 -16.02
N THR A 60 -37.76 -20.73 -16.94
CA THR A 60 -37.81 -21.13 -18.36
C THR A 60 -36.54 -20.78 -19.14
N THR A 61 -35.95 -19.61 -18.89
CA THR A 61 -34.81 -19.08 -19.66
C THR A 61 -33.47 -19.36 -18.98
N HIS A 62 -33.43 -19.34 -17.65
CA HIS A 62 -32.20 -19.51 -16.87
C HIS A 62 -32.12 -20.84 -16.10
N LYS A 63 -33.14 -21.72 -16.24
CA LYS A 63 -33.21 -23.04 -15.59
C LYS A 63 -33.00 -23.00 -14.07
N VAL A 64 -33.43 -21.91 -13.42
CA VAL A 64 -33.34 -21.76 -11.96
C VAL A 64 -34.49 -22.50 -11.31
N GLU A 65 -34.19 -23.50 -10.46
CA GLU A 65 -35.20 -24.12 -9.61
C GLU A 65 -35.68 -23.13 -8.53
N MET A 66 -37.00 -22.95 -8.43
CA MET A 66 -37.64 -22.11 -7.43
C MET A 66 -38.50 -22.97 -6.51
N TYR A 67 -38.21 -22.91 -5.20
CA TYR A 67 -38.92 -23.67 -4.17
C TYR A 67 -39.96 -22.80 -3.46
N LYS A 68 -41.06 -23.43 -3.04
CA LYS A 68 -42.17 -22.83 -2.29
C LYS A 68 -42.35 -23.57 -0.96
N GLU A 69 -42.09 -22.91 0.16
CA GLU A 69 -42.35 -23.42 1.52
C GLU A 69 -43.56 -22.70 2.15
N GLU A 70 -44.41 -23.46 2.86
CA GLU A 70 -45.41 -22.90 3.79
C GLU A 70 -44.83 -22.99 5.21
N LYS A 71 -44.64 -21.84 5.87
CA LYS A 71 -43.84 -21.76 7.10
C LYS A 71 -44.51 -20.90 8.16
N CYS A 72 -44.77 -21.49 9.32
CA CYS A 72 -45.19 -20.74 10.51
C CYS A 72 -43.95 -20.13 11.18
N PHE A 73 -43.96 -18.81 11.39
CA PHE A 73 -42.87 -18.09 12.06
C PHE A 73 -43.24 -17.79 13.52
N ASN A 74 -42.34 -18.09 14.45
CA ASN A 74 -42.60 -17.99 15.88
C ASN A 74 -42.51 -16.55 16.44
N ASN A 75 -41.89 -15.60 15.74
CA ASN A 75 -41.85 -14.19 16.15
C ASN A 75 -41.79 -13.20 14.97
N TYR A 76 -42.55 -12.11 15.06
CA TYR A 76 -42.62 -11.02 14.08
C TYR A 76 -41.31 -10.18 13.96
N ALA A 77 -40.38 -10.33 14.90
CA ALA A 77 -39.11 -9.60 14.93
C ALA A 77 -38.07 -10.13 13.91
N GLU A 78 -37.93 -11.45 13.77
CA GLU A 78 -36.95 -12.07 12.87
C GLU A 78 -37.25 -11.77 11.39
N MET A 79 -38.54 -11.83 11.02
CA MET A 79 -39.03 -11.59 9.66
C MET A 79 -38.58 -10.23 9.08
N LYS A 80 -38.41 -9.21 9.94
CA LYS A 80 -37.99 -7.86 9.53
C LYS A 80 -36.51 -7.70 9.22
N CYS A 81 -35.65 -8.64 9.63
CA CYS A 81 -34.20 -8.52 9.42
C CYS A 81 -33.78 -8.98 8.02
N ALA A 82 -34.56 -9.86 7.38
CA ALA A 82 -34.31 -10.34 6.02
C ALA A 82 -35.25 -9.73 4.95
N TYR A 83 -36.52 -9.44 5.29
CA TYR A 83 -37.54 -9.00 4.33
C TYR A 83 -38.18 -7.65 4.69
N VAL A 84 -38.49 -6.85 3.67
CA VAL A 84 -39.03 -5.49 3.78
C VAL A 84 -40.41 -5.40 3.13
N LYS A 85 -41.37 -4.83 3.85
CA LYS A 85 -42.72 -4.52 3.34
C LYS A 85 -42.68 -3.32 2.40
N THR A 86 -43.12 -3.49 1.15
CA THR A 86 -43.09 -2.42 0.13
C THR A 86 -44.46 -1.90 -0.31
N THR A 87 -45.55 -2.49 0.19
CA THR A 87 -46.94 -2.06 -0.08
C THR A 87 -47.78 -2.08 1.20
N GLY A 88 -48.90 -1.36 1.20
CA GLY A 88 -49.93 -1.51 2.24
C GLY A 88 -50.57 -2.90 2.24
N ASN A 89 -51.39 -3.18 3.27
CA ASN A 89 -52.17 -4.42 3.35
C ASN A 89 -53.19 -4.43 2.20
N LYS A 90 -53.44 -5.60 1.61
CA LYS A 90 -54.47 -5.78 0.58
C LYS A 90 -55.56 -6.70 1.09
N SER A 91 -56.82 -6.25 1.06
CA SER A 91 -57.96 -7.10 1.34
C SER A 91 -58.11 -8.18 0.26
N TRP A 92 -58.31 -9.43 0.66
CA TRP A 92 -58.48 -10.57 -0.23
C TRP A 92 -59.36 -11.64 0.43
N LYS A 93 -60.55 -11.90 -0.12
CA LYS A 93 -61.47 -12.97 0.33
C LYS A 93 -61.62 -13.08 1.88
N ASN A 94 -62.01 -11.99 2.55
CA ASN A 94 -62.14 -11.88 4.01
C ASN A 94 -60.85 -12.09 4.84
N THR A 95 -59.67 -11.99 4.22
CA THR A 95 -58.35 -11.99 4.88
C THR A 95 -57.51 -10.79 4.41
N GLU A 96 -56.50 -10.40 5.17
CA GLU A 96 -55.52 -9.40 4.71
C GLU A 96 -54.25 -10.09 4.20
N LYS A 97 -53.80 -9.76 2.98
CA LYS A 97 -52.51 -10.19 2.45
C LYS A 97 -51.47 -9.07 2.51
N VAL A 98 -50.28 -9.43 2.97
CA VAL A 98 -49.13 -8.54 3.11
C VAL A 98 -47.93 -9.16 2.38
N TYR A 99 -47.36 -8.41 1.45
CA TYR A 99 -46.25 -8.85 0.60
C TYR A 99 -44.94 -8.22 1.09
N TYR A 100 -43.93 -9.07 1.30
CA TYR A 100 -42.59 -8.68 1.69
C TYR A 100 -41.58 -9.14 0.63
N ILE A 101 -40.57 -8.31 0.34
CA ILE A 101 -39.49 -8.63 -0.61
C ILE A 101 -38.14 -8.67 0.12
N CYS A 102 -37.17 -9.41 -0.40
CA CYS A 102 -35.81 -9.43 0.17
C CYS A 102 -35.26 -8.00 0.38
N HIS A 103 -34.68 -7.73 1.56
CA HIS A 103 -34.16 -6.39 1.89
C HIS A 103 -33.04 -5.93 0.94
N ARG A 104 -32.27 -6.84 0.35
CA ARG A 104 -31.23 -6.51 -0.65
C ARG A 104 -31.79 -6.22 -2.04
N SER A 105 -33.03 -6.63 -2.33
CA SER A 105 -33.65 -6.44 -3.65
C SER A 105 -33.71 -4.96 -4.04
N HIS A 106 -33.24 -4.66 -5.25
CA HIS A 106 -33.35 -3.36 -5.87
C HIS A 106 -34.47 -3.37 -6.93
N VAL A 107 -35.25 -2.30 -6.95
CA VAL A 107 -36.36 -2.11 -7.90
C VAL A 107 -36.12 -0.78 -8.59
N GLN A 108 -35.69 -0.82 -9.85
CA GLN A 108 -35.50 0.40 -10.63
C GLN A 108 -36.84 1.11 -10.84
N ARG A 109 -36.81 2.43 -10.76
CA ARG A 109 -37.90 3.32 -11.16
C ARG A 109 -37.48 3.94 -12.48
N SER A 110 -38.05 3.50 -13.59
CA SER A 110 -37.61 3.94 -14.92
C SER A 110 -37.86 5.45 -15.08
N TYR A 111 -36.79 6.20 -15.33
CA TYR A 111 -36.85 7.47 -16.04
C TYR A 111 -36.50 7.15 -17.50
N ARG A 112 -37.31 7.59 -18.48
CA ARG A 112 -36.83 7.59 -19.86
C ARG A 112 -35.93 8.82 -20.03
N TYR A 113 -34.65 8.58 -20.27
CA TYR A 113 -33.63 9.54 -20.74
C TYR A 113 -33.51 10.89 -20.03
N ALA A 114 -32.49 11.00 -19.19
CA ALA A 114 -31.49 12.08 -19.24
C ALA A 114 -30.22 11.60 -18.52
N PRO A 115 -29.01 11.74 -19.09
CA PRO A 115 -27.78 11.48 -18.35
C PRO A 115 -27.55 12.63 -17.37
N GLN A 116 -27.69 12.36 -16.07
CA GLN A 116 -27.24 13.28 -15.03
C GLN A 116 -25.86 12.86 -14.54
N GLU A 117 -25.02 13.88 -14.38
CA GLU A 117 -23.61 13.86 -13.99
C GLU A 117 -23.28 12.79 -12.93
N GLU A 118 -22.19 12.05 -13.18
CA GLU A 118 -21.65 11.07 -12.24
C GLU A 118 -21.10 11.77 -10.99
N GLN A 119 -21.95 11.97 -10.00
CA GLN A 119 -21.51 12.20 -8.63
C GLN A 119 -20.87 10.91 -8.10
N HIS A 120 -19.57 10.76 -8.32
CA HIS A 120 -18.73 9.72 -7.73
C HIS A 120 -18.77 9.82 -6.20
N LYS A 121 -19.76 9.15 -5.58
CA LYS A 121 -19.67 8.79 -4.17
C LYS A 121 -18.66 7.66 -4.06
N MET A 122 -17.64 7.85 -3.22
CA MET A 122 -16.72 6.78 -2.85
C MET A 122 -17.53 5.55 -2.44
N GLU A 123 -17.28 4.43 -3.11
CA GLU A 123 -17.92 3.18 -2.75
C GLU A 123 -17.50 2.78 -1.34
N LYS A 124 -18.44 2.25 -0.57
CA LYS A 124 -18.14 1.76 0.77
C LYS A 124 -17.29 0.51 0.64
N SER A 125 -16.30 0.33 1.51
CA SER A 125 -15.48 -0.89 1.58
C SER A 125 -16.29 -2.19 1.76
N GLN A 126 -17.51 -2.09 2.32
CA GLN A 126 -18.47 -3.18 2.47
C GLN A 126 -19.44 -3.33 1.26
N GLY A 127 -19.32 -2.51 0.22
CA GLY A 127 -20.26 -2.43 -0.90
C GLY A 127 -21.65 -1.86 -0.54
N SER A 128 -22.58 -1.95 -1.48
CA SER A 128 -23.97 -1.53 -1.27
C SER A 128 -24.81 -2.62 -0.58
N ALA A 129 -25.57 -2.22 0.45
CA ALA A 129 -26.56 -3.10 1.10
C ALA A 129 -27.68 -3.54 0.13
N LYS A 130 -28.00 -2.69 -0.87
CA LYS A 130 -28.85 -3.05 -2.01
C LYS A 130 -27.99 -3.69 -3.10
N ALA A 131 -28.39 -4.86 -3.59
CA ALA A 131 -27.83 -5.40 -4.83
C ALA A 131 -28.13 -4.44 -6.00
N SER A 132 -27.38 -4.53 -7.10
CA SER A 132 -27.70 -3.81 -8.35
C SER A 132 -28.92 -4.39 -9.08
N VAL A 133 -29.39 -5.57 -8.66
CA VAL A 133 -30.41 -6.40 -9.33
C VAL A 133 -31.64 -6.69 -8.46
N THR A 134 -32.74 -7.14 -9.08
CA THR A 134 -33.94 -7.56 -8.36
C THR A 134 -33.80 -9.02 -7.89
N CYS A 135 -33.85 -9.24 -6.57
CA CYS A 135 -33.83 -10.58 -6.01
C CYS A 135 -35.24 -11.21 -6.05
N PRO A 136 -35.44 -12.41 -6.64
CA PRO A 136 -36.76 -13.01 -6.85
C PRO A 136 -37.44 -13.56 -5.59
N SER A 137 -36.73 -13.61 -4.45
CA SER A 137 -37.24 -14.13 -3.18
C SER A 137 -38.24 -13.15 -2.53
N THR A 138 -39.45 -13.65 -2.30
CA THR A 138 -40.57 -12.93 -1.67
C THR A 138 -41.22 -13.78 -0.58
N LEU A 139 -41.87 -13.10 0.37
CA LEU A 139 -42.61 -13.71 1.47
C LEU A 139 -44.04 -13.13 1.48
N ASP A 140 -45.02 -14.00 1.28
CA ASP A 140 -46.43 -13.63 1.17
C ASP A 140 -47.17 -14.07 2.44
N VAL A 141 -47.59 -13.12 3.27
CA VAL A 141 -48.26 -13.39 4.54
C VAL A 141 -49.76 -13.17 4.41
N THR A 142 -50.56 -14.17 4.80
CA THR A 142 -52.03 -14.09 4.88
C THR A 142 -52.45 -14.05 6.34
N LEU A 143 -53.08 -12.94 6.75
CA LEU A 143 -53.60 -12.70 8.08
C LEU A 143 -55.07 -13.14 8.13
N GLY A 144 -55.32 -14.30 8.74
CA GLY A 144 -56.66 -14.76 9.11
C GLY A 144 -57.03 -14.35 10.54
N LYS A 145 -58.29 -14.57 10.94
CA LYS A 145 -58.78 -14.17 12.27
C LYS A 145 -58.10 -14.89 13.45
N GLN A 146 -57.55 -16.09 13.25
CA GLN A 146 -56.87 -16.88 14.29
C GLN A 146 -55.62 -17.66 13.81
N GLN A 147 -55.22 -17.55 12.54
CA GLN A 147 -53.99 -18.16 12.01
C GLN A 147 -53.28 -17.23 11.03
N LEU A 148 -51.94 -17.28 11.06
CA LEU A 148 -51.04 -16.53 10.21
C LEU A 148 -50.31 -17.54 9.32
N ASN A 149 -50.68 -17.62 8.04
CA ASN A 149 -50.03 -18.50 7.06
C ASN A 149 -49.09 -17.65 6.18
N ALA A 150 -47.83 -18.06 6.07
CA ALA A 150 -46.80 -17.36 5.31
C ALA A 150 -46.14 -18.30 4.29
N VAL A 151 -46.11 -17.86 3.03
CA VAL A 151 -45.55 -18.59 1.90
C VAL A 151 -44.23 -17.94 1.49
N LEU A 152 -43.14 -18.70 1.55
CA LEU A 152 -41.79 -18.26 1.20
C LEU A 152 -41.39 -18.80 -0.18
N TYR A 153 -40.85 -17.91 -1.03
CA TYR A 153 -40.24 -18.26 -2.31
C TYR A 153 -38.72 -18.04 -2.26
N PHE A 154 -37.94 -19.05 -2.64
CA PHE A 154 -36.47 -19.05 -2.62
C PHE A 154 -35.92 -19.96 -3.75
N PRO A 155 -34.62 -19.94 -4.13
CA PRO A 155 -33.47 -19.28 -3.50
C PRO A 155 -33.39 -17.75 -3.72
N HIS A 156 -32.39 -17.11 -3.09
CA HIS A 156 -31.96 -15.77 -3.46
C HIS A 156 -31.07 -15.86 -4.72
N VAL A 157 -31.40 -15.09 -5.75
CA VAL A 157 -30.63 -15.02 -7.01
C VAL A 157 -30.11 -13.60 -7.20
N GLY A 158 -28.87 -13.48 -7.67
CA GLY A 158 -28.21 -12.18 -7.93
C GLY A 158 -27.52 -11.54 -6.70
N HIS A 159 -27.52 -12.18 -5.53
CA HIS A 159 -26.68 -11.78 -4.40
C HIS A 159 -26.44 -12.93 -3.42
N THR A 160 -25.31 -12.91 -2.71
CA THR A 160 -25.05 -13.77 -1.55
C THR A 160 -25.75 -13.25 -0.28
N CYS A 161 -26.00 -14.14 0.67
CA CYS A 161 -26.52 -13.81 2.01
C CYS A 161 -25.36 -13.58 3.00
N SER A 162 -24.69 -12.44 2.88
CA SER A 162 -23.64 -12.03 3.83
C SER A 162 -24.23 -11.46 5.12
N LEU A 163 -23.73 -11.92 6.27
CA LEU A 163 -24.09 -11.44 7.61
C LEU A 163 -23.88 -9.92 7.76
N ALA A 164 -22.89 -9.33 7.07
CA ALA A 164 -22.56 -7.91 7.16
C ALA A 164 -23.70 -6.97 6.69
N HIS A 165 -24.60 -7.44 5.82
CA HIS A 165 -25.72 -6.65 5.31
C HIS A 165 -27.01 -6.79 6.12
N ILE A 166 -27.06 -7.70 7.08
CA ILE A 166 -28.19 -7.83 8.00
C ILE A 166 -28.19 -6.61 8.94
N ASN A 167 -29.38 -6.16 9.35
CA ASN A 167 -29.50 -5.10 10.35
C ASN A 167 -29.44 -5.67 11.77
N LEU A 168 -28.74 -4.99 12.67
CA LEU A 168 -28.84 -5.23 14.11
C LEU A 168 -30.30 -5.12 14.57
N THR A 169 -30.72 -6.02 15.45
CA THR A 169 -32.03 -6.00 16.09
C THR A 169 -32.20 -4.77 17.00
N LYS A 170 -33.46 -4.43 17.31
CA LYS A 170 -33.78 -3.30 18.20
C LYS A 170 -33.27 -3.49 19.63
N THR A 171 -33.10 -4.74 20.07
CA THR A 171 -32.60 -5.10 21.41
C THR A 171 -31.09 -4.93 21.48
N GLU A 172 -30.33 -5.45 20.51
CA GLU A 172 -28.87 -5.28 20.44
C GLU A 172 -28.49 -3.80 20.37
N ARG A 173 -29.16 -3.02 19.50
CA ARG A 173 -28.90 -1.57 19.37
C ARG A 173 -29.17 -0.79 20.66
N LYS A 174 -30.15 -1.21 21.47
CA LYS A 174 -30.41 -0.61 22.80
C LYS A 174 -29.32 -0.98 23.82
N HIS A 175 -28.87 -2.24 23.83
CA HIS A 175 -27.80 -2.69 24.72
C HIS A 175 -26.48 -1.92 24.45
N ILE A 176 -26.12 -1.77 23.18
CA ILE A 176 -24.95 -0.99 22.75
C ILE A 176 -25.09 0.49 23.12
N ALA A 177 -26.26 1.10 22.91
CA ALA A 177 -26.52 2.48 23.31
C ALA A 177 -26.38 2.70 24.83
N GLY A 178 -26.74 1.69 25.64
CA GLY A 178 -26.51 1.67 27.08
C GLY A 178 -25.02 1.81 27.43
N LYS A 179 -24.18 0.90 26.92
CA LYS A 179 -22.71 0.95 27.14
C LYS A 179 -22.07 2.27 26.69
N ILE A 180 -22.54 2.84 25.57
CA ILE A 180 -22.07 4.16 25.11
C ILE A 180 -22.49 5.27 26.10
N SER A 181 -23.71 5.22 26.64
CA SER A 181 -24.18 6.20 27.64
C SER A 181 -23.47 6.09 28.99
N GLU A 182 -22.92 4.91 29.33
CA GLU A 182 -22.09 4.64 30.49
C GLU A 182 -20.63 5.12 30.32
N GLY A 183 -20.26 5.61 29.13
CA GLY A 183 -18.92 6.13 28.83
C GLY A 183 -17.89 5.06 28.43
N VAL A 184 -18.32 3.84 28.11
CA VAL A 184 -17.42 2.78 27.62
C VAL A 184 -16.90 3.16 26.22
N SER A 185 -15.59 3.05 25.99
CA SER A 185 -14.99 3.42 24.70
C SER A 185 -15.43 2.49 23.57
N PHE A 186 -15.39 3.00 22.34
CA PHE A 186 -15.76 2.22 21.17
C PHE A 186 -14.87 1.00 20.95
N GLU A 187 -13.57 1.09 21.27
CA GLU A 187 -12.66 -0.05 21.27
C GLU A 187 -13.18 -1.15 22.20
N LYS A 188 -13.40 -0.82 23.48
CA LYS A 188 -13.79 -1.80 24.49
C LYS A 188 -15.16 -2.42 24.22
N ILE A 189 -16.12 -1.67 23.67
CA ILE A 189 -17.42 -2.22 23.23
C ILE A 189 -17.24 -3.23 22.09
N LEU A 190 -16.33 -2.97 21.14
CA LEU A 190 -16.07 -3.90 20.03
C LEU A 190 -15.35 -5.17 20.50
N ASP A 191 -14.40 -5.03 21.41
CA ASP A 191 -13.60 -6.15 21.91
C ASP A 191 -14.45 -7.05 22.84
N GLU A 192 -15.22 -6.50 23.78
CA GLU A 192 -16.17 -7.28 24.60
C GLU A 192 -17.21 -8.08 23.78
N ILE A 193 -17.57 -7.59 22.58
CA ILE A 193 -18.52 -8.27 21.68
C ILE A 193 -17.81 -9.35 20.84
N ARG A 194 -16.51 -9.22 20.57
CA ARG A 194 -15.69 -10.25 19.90
C ARG A 194 -15.32 -11.38 20.86
N ASP A 195 -14.94 -11.03 22.10
CA ASP A 195 -14.59 -11.99 23.15
C ASP A 195 -15.80 -12.82 23.62
N SER A 196 -17.03 -12.37 23.32
CA SER A 196 -18.26 -13.12 23.61
C SER A 196 -18.54 -14.30 22.67
N ILE A 197 -17.70 -14.54 21.66
CA ILE A 197 -17.88 -15.62 20.66
C ILE A 197 -17.25 -16.91 21.18
N THR A 198 -18.07 -17.79 21.76
CA THR A 198 -17.62 -19.10 22.24
C THR A 198 -17.74 -20.24 21.21
N ASP A 199 -18.48 -20.05 20.11
CA ASP A 199 -18.69 -21.12 19.11
C ASP A 199 -18.97 -20.60 17.69
N LYS A 200 -18.66 -21.39 16.65
CA LYS A 200 -18.82 -20.96 15.24
C LYS A 200 -20.28 -20.86 14.78
N THR A 201 -21.20 -21.49 15.50
CA THR A 201 -22.63 -21.52 15.18
C THR A 201 -23.41 -20.31 15.72
N SER A 202 -22.79 -19.47 16.57
CA SER A 202 -23.44 -18.32 17.21
C SER A 202 -23.09 -16.95 16.60
N LEU A 203 -22.40 -16.91 15.46
CA LEU A 203 -22.03 -15.66 14.75
C LEU A 203 -23.25 -14.90 14.21
N GLY A 204 -23.55 -13.75 14.83
CA GLY A 204 -24.58 -12.82 14.41
C GLY A 204 -24.04 -11.50 13.86
N ARG A 205 -24.94 -10.61 13.39
CA ARG A 205 -24.58 -9.26 12.90
C ARG A 205 -23.89 -8.41 13.98
N ILE A 206 -24.20 -8.63 15.25
CA ILE A 206 -23.57 -7.92 16.38
C ILE A 206 -22.06 -8.16 16.44
N ASN A 207 -21.58 -9.35 16.05
CA ASN A 207 -20.16 -9.67 16.05
C ASN A 207 -19.37 -8.99 14.91
N LEU A 208 -20.08 -8.38 13.95
CA LEU A 208 -19.54 -7.63 12.82
C LEU A 208 -19.71 -6.11 12.98
N LEU A 209 -19.85 -5.60 14.21
CA LEU A 209 -19.88 -4.17 14.49
C LEU A 209 -18.55 -3.48 14.09
N ASP A 210 -18.66 -2.27 13.57
CA ASP A 210 -17.55 -1.36 13.38
C ASP A 210 -17.73 -0.03 14.16
N ARG A 211 -16.73 0.84 14.12
CA ARG A 211 -16.80 2.16 14.78
C ARG A 211 -17.88 3.07 14.17
N GLN A 212 -18.28 2.85 12.93
CA GLN A 212 -19.29 3.65 12.26
C GLN A 212 -20.71 3.20 12.63
N ASP A 213 -20.95 1.91 12.87
CA ASP A 213 -22.16 1.38 13.50
C ASP A 213 -22.36 1.98 14.89
N LEU A 214 -21.31 2.04 15.71
CA LEU A 214 -21.36 2.68 17.03
C LEU A 214 -21.72 4.17 16.91
N ARG A 215 -21.08 4.93 16.01
CA ARG A 215 -21.44 6.33 15.71
C ARG A 215 -22.89 6.49 15.23
N ASN A 216 -23.38 5.57 14.40
CA ASN A 216 -24.77 5.56 13.95
C ASN A 216 -25.72 5.32 15.13
N ILE A 217 -25.39 4.42 16.06
CA ILE A 217 -26.16 4.18 17.29
C ILE A 217 -26.12 5.43 18.19
N THR A 218 -24.96 6.04 18.42
CA THR A 218 -24.81 7.31 19.17
C THR A 218 -25.75 8.39 18.63
N ARG A 219 -25.75 8.60 17.31
CA ARG A 219 -26.63 9.56 16.62
C ARG A 219 -28.10 9.18 16.75
N ASP A 220 -28.46 7.94 16.44
CA ASP A 220 -29.85 7.49 16.36
C ASP A 220 -30.54 7.41 17.74
N PHE A 221 -29.76 7.42 18.83
CA PHE A 221 -30.21 7.56 20.23
C PHE A 221 -29.95 8.96 20.82
N SER A 222 -29.51 9.94 20.03
CA SER A 222 -29.23 11.32 20.45
C SER A 222 -28.26 11.46 21.63
N LEU A 223 -27.29 10.55 21.73
CA LEU A 223 -26.26 10.59 22.77
C LEU A 223 -25.26 11.72 22.46
N LYS A 224 -24.99 12.62 23.42
CA LYS A 224 -24.20 13.84 23.20
C LYS A 224 -22.74 13.52 22.83
N GLY A 225 -22.37 13.77 21.58
CA GLY A 225 -21.05 13.45 21.01
C GLY A 225 -19.93 14.41 21.37
N ASN A 226 -19.72 14.70 22.67
CA ASN A 226 -18.52 15.41 23.15
C ASN A 226 -18.02 14.77 24.45
N ILE A 227 -17.24 13.71 24.29
CA ILE A 227 -16.24 13.28 25.27
C ILE A 227 -14.93 13.12 24.50
N GLN A 228 -14.07 14.13 24.53
CA GLN A 228 -12.66 13.93 24.21
C GLN A 228 -12.09 13.02 25.31
N LEU A 229 -11.64 11.82 24.94
CA LEU A 229 -10.85 10.99 25.85
C LEU A 229 -9.40 11.00 25.40
N HIS A 230 -8.59 11.61 26.27
CA HIS A 230 -7.14 11.59 26.22
C HIS A 230 -6.64 10.15 26.40
N GLN A 231 -5.50 9.79 25.79
CA GLN A 231 -5.02 8.39 25.74
C GLN A 231 -4.50 7.82 27.09
N ASN A 232 -4.77 8.50 28.19
CA ASN A 232 -4.42 8.11 29.55
C ASN A 232 -5.49 8.62 30.53
N ASP A 233 -6.54 7.83 30.78
CA ASP A 233 -7.44 8.08 31.91
C ASP A 233 -8.11 6.79 32.46
N VAL A 234 -7.28 5.81 32.82
CA VAL A 234 -7.72 4.55 33.48
C VAL A 234 -7.27 4.47 34.95
N LYS A 235 -6.62 5.51 35.50
CA LYS A 235 -6.17 5.52 36.91
C LYS A 235 -6.51 6.78 37.73
N GLY A 236 -7.01 7.87 37.14
CA GLY A 236 -7.42 9.08 37.89
C GLY A 236 -8.88 9.06 38.39
N VAL A 237 -9.81 8.66 37.52
CA VAL A 237 -11.25 8.86 37.75
C VAL A 237 -11.81 8.00 38.90
N PHE A 238 -11.32 6.78 39.10
CA PHE A 238 -11.84 5.89 40.16
C PHE A 238 -11.64 6.48 41.55
N ILE A 239 -10.49 7.11 41.82
CA ILE A 239 -10.19 7.74 43.11
C ILE A 239 -11.04 9.01 43.31
N ILE A 240 -11.18 9.84 42.27
CA ILE A 240 -11.96 11.10 42.35
C ILE A 240 -13.47 10.82 42.48
N LEU A 241 -14.00 9.79 41.82
CA LEU A 241 -15.38 9.36 42.03
C LEU A 241 -15.58 8.77 43.43
N SER A 242 -14.68 7.91 43.92
CA SER A 242 -14.74 7.39 45.29
C SER A 242 -14.75 8.52 46.34
N VAL A 243 -13.88 9.52 46.21
CA VAL A 243 -13.83 10.67 47.13
C VAL A 243 -15.11 11.53 47.04
N LYS A 244 -15.65 11.78 45.83
CA LYS A 244 -16.91 12.55 45.69
C LYS A 244 -18.15 11.78 46.14
N ILE A 245 -18.20 10.46 46.00
CA ILE A 245 -19.29 9.61 46.51
C ILE A 245 -19.24 9.56 48.04
N LEU A 246 -18.04 9.45 48.63
CA LEU A 246 -17.84 9.48 50.08
C LEU A 246 -18.13 10.87 50.71
N GLN A 247 -18.03 11.97 49.95
CA GLN A 247 -18.42 13.30 50.43
C GLN A 247 -19.93 13.60 50.28
N LYS A 248 -20.65 12.91 49.40
CA LYS A 248 -22.06 13.23 49.11
C LYS A 248 -23.06 12.50 50.00
N ASN A 249 -22.65 11.39 50.62
CA ASN A 249 -23.46 10.61 51.55
C ASN A 249 -22.86 10.76 52.96
N ASN A 250 -23.52 11.52 53.84
CA ASN A 250 -23.09 11.78 55.23
C ASN A 250 -23.08 10.48 56.09
N ILE A 251 -22.07 9.63 55.92
CA ILE A 251 -21.90 8.37 56.65
C ILE A 251 -20.50 8.32 57.27
N PHE A 252 -20.24 9.25 58.19
CA PHE A 252 -19.19 9.13 59.21
C PHE A 252 -19.59 9.89 60.49
N GLN A 253 -20.62 9.39 61.17
CA GLN A 253 -20.76 9.55 62.62
C GLN A 253 -20.61 8.18 63.28
N ILE A 254 -19.37 7.68 63.32
CA ILE A 254 -18.91 6.73 64.33
C ILE A 254 -17.61 7.31 64.90
N PRO A 255 -17.49 7.52 66.22
CA PRO A 255 -16.32 8.13 66.83
C PRO A 255 -15.15 7.13 66.95
N ILE A 256 -13.96 7.67 67.27
CA ILE A 256 -12.73 6.93 67.59
C ILE A 256 -12.01 6.30 66.37
N MET A 257 -11.26 7.13 65.65
CA MET A 257 -10.06 6.68 64.90
C MET A 257 -8.85 7.54 65.30
N ASN A 258 -7.71 6.86 65.48
CA ASN A 258 -6.59 7.37 66.26
C ASN A 258 -5.80 8.51 65.56
N LYS A 259 -5.31 9.47 66.36
CA LYS A 259 -4.74 10.76 65.89
C LYS A 259 -3.51 10.58 64.98
N THR A 260 -2.74 9.52 65.20
CA THR A 260 -1.55 9.13 64.42
C THR A 260 -1.85 8.82 62.95
N ILE A 261 -2.95 8.14 62.64
CA ILE A 261 -3.26 7.70 61.25
C ILE A 261 -3.60 8.89 60.35
N LYS A 262 -4.22 9.95 60.90
CA LYS A 262 -4.48 11.19 60.16
C LYS A 262 -3.19 11.95 59.86
N CYS A 263 -2.23 11.97 60.79
CA CYS A 263 -0.93 12.60 60.57
C CYS A 263 -0.11 11.87 59.48
N THR A 264 -0.08 10.53 59.47
CA THR A 264 0.63 9.77 58.43
C THR A 264 -0.01 9.93 57.04
N LEU A 265 -1.35 9.95 56.95
CA LEU A 265 -2.04 10.12 55.67
C LEU A 265 -1.81 11.52 55.10
N SER A 266 -1.92 12.57 55.92
CA SER A 266 -1.61 13.94 55.49
C SER A 266 -0.14 14.12 55.11
N ALA A 267 0.80 13.49 55.82
CA ALA A 267 2.21 13.54 55.46
C ALA A 267 2.49 12.90 54.08
N CYS A 268 1.86 11.76 53.77
CA CYS A 268 1.98 11.12 52.46
C CYS A 268 1.39 11.96 51.33
N ILE A 269 0.24 12.60 51.55
CA ILE A 269 -0.41 13.49 50.58
C ILE A 269 0.45 14.74 50.34
N ILE A 270 1.03 15.33 51.39
CA ILE A 270 1.94 16.48 51.27
C ILE A 270 3.22 16.09 50.51
N LEU A 271 3.80 14.90 50.74
CA LEU A 271 4.93 14.40 49.96
C LEU A 271 4.61 14.29 48.46
N GLN A 272 3.43 13.77 48.10
CA GLN A 272 2.99 13.64 46.71
C GLN A 272 2.71 14.99 46.02
N ILE A 273 2.32 16.02 46.78
CA ILE A 273 2.09 17.37 46.23
C ILE A 273 3.41 18.14 46.03
N LEU A 274 4.44 17.87 46.85
CA LEU A 274 5.76 18.50 46.72
C LEU A 274 6.58 17.94 45.55
N SER A 275 6.32 16.71 45.10
CA SER A 275 6.97 16.12 43.93
C SER A 275 6.39 16.64 42.60
N ARG A 276 6.58 17.92 42.29
CA ARG A 276 6.41 18.47 40.92
C ARG A 276 7.56 18.04 40.00
N GLY A 277 7.68 16.73 39.76
CA GLY A 277 8.58 16.21 38.74
C GLY A 277 8.07 16.55 37.33
N HIS A 278 8.98 16.91 36.41
CA HIS A 278 8.66 16.88 34.99
C HIS A 278 8.39 15.42 34.56
N GLY A 279 7.20 15.18 34.04
CA GLY A 279 6.74 13.85 33.63
C GLY A 279 7.31 13.42 32.29
N GLU A 280 8.60 13.07 32.26
CA GLU A 280 9.20 12.36 31.13
C GLU A 280 8.57 10.97 30.99
N ARG A 281 8.27 10.56 29.75
CA ARG A 281 7.65 9.26 29.47
C ARG A 281 8.65 8.14 29.72
N THR A 282 8.24 7.08 30.41
CA THR A 282 9.12 5.93 30.72
C THR A 282 9.73 5.30 29.46
N LYS A 283 9.01 5.30 28.32
CA LYS A 283 9.53 4.84 27.03
C LYS A 283 10.79 5.60 26.62
N ASP A 284 10.77 6.92 26.77
CA ASP A 284 11.82 7.82 26.30
C ASP A 284 13.03 7.81 27.26
N LYS A 285 12.88 7.23 28.46
CA LYS A 285 13.99 6.90 29.40
C LYS A 285 14.64 5.54 29.15
N MET A 286 13.99 4.67 28.39
CA MET A 286 14.43 3.28 28.17
C MET A 286 14.92 3.02 26.76
N TYR A 287 14.36 3.73 25.77
CA TYR A 287 14.59 3.50 24.36
C TYR A 287 14.99 4.79 23.66
N GLU A 288 16.18 4.80 23.09
CA GLU A 288 16.62 5.79 22.14
C GLU A 288 16.28 5.29 20.73
N ARG A 289 15.71 6.14 19.87
CA ARG A 289 15.44 5.76 18.47
C ARG A 289 16.62 6.16 17.62
N ILE A 290 17.05 5.25 16.76
CA ILE A 290 18.05 5.56 15.75
C ILE A 290 17.31 6.06 14.50
N THR A 291 17.55 7.31 14.11
CA THR A 291 17.00 7.90 12.88
C THR A 291 17.89 7.60 11.68
N GLY A 292 17.42 7.88 10.46
CA GLY A 292 18.19 7.66 9.22
C GLY A 292 18.42 6.20 8.81
N ALA A 293 18.27 5.23 9.72
CA ALA A 293 18.55 3.81 9.48
C ALA A 293 17.73 3.20 8.34
N ARG A 294 18.41 2.64 7.33
CA ARG A 294 17.80 2.03 6.14
C ARG A 294 17.89 0.51 6.20
N GLY A 295 16.73 -0.15 6.30
CA GLY A 295 16.66 -1.61 6.32
C GLY A 295 16.86 -2.22 4.94
N CYS A 296 17.47 -3.40 4.91
CA CYS A 296 17.34 -4.30 3.77
C CYS A 296 15.92 -4.88 3.73
N TYR A 297 15.31 -4.88 2.55
CA TYR A 297 13.94 -5.36 2.33
C TYR A 297 13.92 -6.58 1.41
N ARG A 298 13.00 -7.51 1.70
CA ARG A 298 13.00 -8.85 1.11
C ARG A 298 12.28 -8.87 -0.24
N ARG A 299 13.06 -9.16 -1.26
CA ARG A 299 12.62 -9.53 -2.60
C ARG A 299 12.65 -11.04 -2.75
N LEU A 300 11.63 -11.60 -3.38
CA LEU A 300 11.48 -13.03 -3.66
C LEU A 300 11.66 -13.28 -5.15
N ASN A 301 12.48 -14.27 -5.45
CA ASN A 301 12.40 -15.04 -6.70
C ASN A 301 11.96 -16.47 -6.31
N ALA A 302 12.44 -17.51 -7.00
CA ALA A 302 12.16 -18.91 -6.69
C ALA A 302 12.81 -19.46 -5.37
N THR A 303 13.34 -18.62 -4.47
CA THR A 303 14.12 -19.03 -3.28
C THR A 303 13.90 -18.15 -2.02
N HIS A 304 14.36 -18.65 -0.85
CA HIS A 304 13.77 -18.56 0.51
C HIS A 304 14.04 -17.26 1.36
N GLN A 305 14.65 -17.29 2.56
CA GLN A 305 14.15 -17.66 3.92
C GLN A 305 13.59 -16.45 4.74
N ILE A 306 13.24 -16.66 6.01
CA ILE A 306 12.31 -15.89 6.85
C ILE A 306 13.04 -14.94 7.83
N ALA A 307 12.42 -13.81 8.19
CA ALA A 307 12.82 -12.95 9.32
C ALA A 307 11.80 -13.05 10.49
N ASP A 308 12.22 -12.76 11.73
CA ASP A 308 11.38 -12.91 12.93
C ASP A 308 10.37 -11.75 13.13
N ARG A 309 9.23 -12.07 13.74
CA ARG A 309 8.01 -11.24 13.79
C ARG A 309 8.04 -10.11 14.82
N ASP A 310 8.68 -10.33 15.97
CA ASP A 310 8.71 -9.35 17.06
C ASP A 310 9.93 -8.40 16.97
N GLY A 311 10.86 -8.68 16.04
CA GLY A 311 12.08 -7.91 15.77
C GLY A 311 13.32 -8.53 16.42
N SER A 312 14.44 -8.51 15.70
CA SER A 312 15.70 -9.06 16.20
C SER A 312 16.29 -8.17 17.28
N THR A 313 16.55 -8.72 18.47
CA THR A 313 17.29 -8.03 19.53
C THR A 313 18.68 -8.63 19.70
N GLY A 314 19.68 -7.82 20.06
CA GLY A 314 21.02 -8.30 20.33
C GLY A 314 21.95 -7.25 20.96
N VAL A 315 22.98 -7.74 21.65
CA VAL A 315 24.01 -6.92 22.30
C VAL A 315 24.88 -6.27 21.23
N ILE A 316 25.13 -4.96 21.34
CA ILE A 316 25.95 -4.23 20.38
C ILE A 316 27.40 -4.70 20.46
N TYR A 317 28.04 -4.94 19.32
CA TYR A 317 29.49 -5.05 19.25
C TYR A 317 30.05 -4.20 18.12
N TYR A 318 30.76 -3.13 18.46
CA TYR A 318 31.35 -2.22 17.48
C TYR A 318 32.71 -2.76 17.04
N ALA A 319 32.83 -3.16 15.78
CA ALA A 319 34.04 -3.75 15.20
C ALA A 319 34.55 -2.89 14.04
N GLU A 320 35.70 -2.26 14.24
CA GLU A 320 36.39 -1.45 13.23
C GLU A 320 37.02 -2.37 12.16
N ASN A 321 37.56 -3.52 12.58
CA ASN A 321 38.27 -4.49 11.75
C ASN A 321 37.67 -5.89 11.85
N ILE A 322 37.89 -6.72 10.81
CA ILE A 322 37.41 -8.12 10.75
C ILE A 322 37.99 -8.99 11.89
N GLU A 323 39.20 -8.70 12.37
CA GLU A 323 39.81 -9.42 13.50
C GLU A 323 39.02 -9.26 14.82
N GLN A 324 38.46 -8.08 15.06
CA GLN A 324 37.58 -7.83 16.21
C GLN A 324 36.26 -8.60 16.05
N LEU A 325 35.75 -8.69 14.82
CA LEU A 325 34.59 -9.52 14.52
C LEU A 325 34.88 -11.00 14.79
N ASP A 326 36.02 -11.53 14.34
CA ASP A 326 36.41 -12.91 14.62
C ASP A 326 36.58 -13.18 16.14
N PHE A 327 37.03 -12.20 16.94
CA PHE A 327 37.11 -12.32 18.40
C PHE A 327 35.75 -12.59 19.05
N ILE A 328 34.70 -11.83 18.71
CA ILE A 328 33.37 -12.03 19.32
C ILE A 328 32.73 -13.36 18.92
N LEU A 329 32.98 -13.84 17.70
CA LEU A 329 32.42 -15.12 17.21
C LEU A 329 33.00 -16.33 17.96
N HIS A 330 34.18 -16.21 18.56
CA HIS A 330 34.82 -17.29 19.34
C HIS A 330 34.72 -17.10 20.86
N ASN A 331 34.82 -15.86 21.35
CA ASN A 331 34.95 -15.56 22.79
C ASN A 331 33.72 -14.83 23.40
N GLY A 332 32.66 -14.60 22.62
CA GLY A 332 31.47 -13.90 23.08
C GLY A 332 30.63 -14.71 24.09
N THR A 333 30.39 -14.14 25.28
CA THR A 333 29.65 -14.81 26.39
C THR A 333 28.19 -14.38 26.53
N ALA A 334 27.74 -13.38 25.77
CA ALA A 334 26.41 -12.76 25.90
C ALA A 334 25.60 -12.69 24.58
N PRO A 335 25.44 -13.81 23.83
CA PRO A 335 24.60 -13.84 22.64
C PRO A 335 23.10 -13.62 22.98
N PRO A 336 22.27 -13.23 22.00
CA PRO A 336 22.65 -12.91 20.63
C PRO A 336 23.29 -11.52 20.50
N TYR A 337 24.17 -11.38 19.51
CA TYR A 337 24.89 -10.14 19.21
C TYR A 337 24.37 -9.45 17.94
N ILE A 338 24.56 -8.13 17.86
CA ILE A 338 24.42 -7.31 16.66
C ILE A 338 25.77 -6.60 16.43
N PRO A 339 26.59 -7.09 15.49
CA PRO A 339 27.80 -6.40 15.07
C PRO A 339 27.47 -5.07 14.38
N VAL A 340 28.30 -4.06 14.62
CA VAL A 340 28.30 -2.76 13.95
C VAL A 340 29.64 -2.65 13.24
N ILE A 341 29.62 -2.70 11.91
CA ILE A 341 30.83 -2.72 11.05
C ILE A 341 30.85 -1.56 10.05
N PRO A 342 32.03 -1.08 9.62
CA PRO A 342 32.11 -0.14 8.51
C PRO A 342 31.77 -0.83 7.19
N VAL A 343 31.18 -0.08 6.27
CA VAL A 343 30.72 -0.56 4.95
C VAL A 343 31.80 -1.27 4.12
N LYS A 344 33.08 -0.88 4.25
CA LYS A 344 34.23 -1.55 3.60
C LYS A 344 34.42 -3.03 4.01
N ASN A 345 33.91 -3.44 5.17
CA ASN A 345 34.00 -4.82 5.66
C ASN A 345 32.79 -5.68 5.23
N LEU A 346 31.77 -5.10 4.57
CA LEU A 346 30.60 -5.84 4.12
C LEU A 346 30.94 -6.69 2.89
N SER A 347 31.08 -8.00 3.09
CA SER A 347 31.36 -8.98 2.04
C SER A 347 30.55 -10.25 2.24
N ILE A 348 30.38 -11.03 1.17
CA ILE A 348 29.64 -12.30 1.22
C ILE A 348 30.29 -13.31 2.18
N ASP A 349 31.62 -13.28 2.35
CA ASP A 349 32.34 -14.18 3.25
C ASP A 349 32.20 -13.76 4.71
N VAL A 350 32.15 -12.45 5.00
CA VAL A 350 31.76 -11.96 6.33
C VAL A 350 30.31 -12.38 6.65
N ILE A 351 29.37 -12.21 5.73
CA ILE A 351 27.97 -12.64 5.95
C ILE A 351 27.87 -14.15 6.21
N LYS A 352 28.58 -15.00 5.45
CA LYS A 352 28.65 -16.45 5.71
C LYS A 352 29.21 -16.75 7.11
N LYS A 353 30.35 -16.17 7.49
CA LYS A 353 30.92 -16.30 8.85
C LYS A 353 29.91 -15.97 9.95
N LEU A 354 29.13 -14.89 9.77
CA LEU A 354 28.11 -14.48 10.73
C LEU A 354 26.97 -15.50 10.83
N ILE A 355 26.49 -16.02 9.69
CA ILE A 355 25.44 -17.05 9.64
C ILE A 355 25.93 -18.35 10.30
N ASP A 356 27.12 -18.84 9.91
CA ASP A 356 27.70 -20.10 10.39
C ASP A 356 27.97 -20.09 11.91
N SER A 357 28.17 -18.90 12.50
CA SER A 357 28.38 -18.76 13.95
C SER A 357 27.14 -19.11 14.79
N GLY A 358 25.92 -18.85 14.28
CA GLY A 358 24.68 -18.91 15.05
C GLY A 358 24.57 -17.93 16.24
N LEU A 359 25.53 -17.03 16.46
CA LEU A 359 25.57 -16.11 17.61
C LEU A 359 24.97 -14.73 17.32
N VAL A 360 24.65 -14.42 16.06
CA VAL A 360 24.24 -13.10 15.59
C VAL A 360 22.77 -13.07 15.22
N SER A 361 22.04 -12.06 15.70
CA SER A 361 20.61 -11.86 15.42
C SER A 361 20.33 -10.74 14.41
N GLY A 362 21.34 -9.98 13.99
CA GLY A 362 21.23 -8.89 13.04
C GLY A 362 22.57 -8.20 12.80
N LEU A 363 22.67 -7.41 11.73
CA LEU A 363 23.88 -6.68 11.37
C LEU A 363 23.58 -5.19 11.16
N MET A 364 24.49 -4.35 11.61
CA MET A 364 24.48 -2.92 11.33
C MET A 364 25.74 -2.53 10.57
N VAL A 365 25.54 -1.81 9.48
CA VAL A 365 26.61 -1.34 8.59
C VAL A 365 26.58 0.18 8.60
N HIS A 366 27.73 0.84 8.74
CA HIS A 366 27.80 2.30 8.72
C HIS A 366 28.68 2.83 7.58
N ALA A 367 28.35 4.03 7.11
CA ALA A 367 29.19 4.83 6.24
C ALA A 367 30.58 5.02 6.87
N ASN A 368 31.61 5.07 6.05
CA ASN A 368 32.99 5.30 6.45
C ASN A 368 33.55 6.47 5.66
N ASN A 369 34.47 7.24 6.24
CA ASN A 369 35.07 8.40 5.58
C ASN A 369 36.23 8.03 4.63
N ASP A 370 36.65 6.76 4.60
CA ASP A 370 37.57 6.25 3.58
C ASP A 370 36.84 6.09 2.24
N SER A 371 37.45 6.57 1.15
CA SER A 371 36.97 6.30 -0.21
C SER A 371 37.00 4.80 -0.52
N LEU A 372 35.90 4.28 -1.07
CA LEU A 372 35.81 2.92 -1.60
C LEU A 372 36.27 2.92 -3.07
N ASP A 373 37.01 1.90 -3.50
CA ASP A 373 37.40 1.75 -4.92
C ASP A 373 36.28 1.14 -5.77
N TYR A 374 35.45 0.29 -5.15
CA TYR A 374 34.30 -0.40 -5.74
C TYR A 374 33.32 -0.81 -4.64
N PHE A 375 32.02 -0.83 -4.93
CA PHE A 375 31.01 -1.39 -4.03
C PHE A 375 29.72 -1.70 -4.80
N THR A 376 29.51 -2.98 -5.12
CA THR A 376 28.37 -3.47 -5.88
C THR A 376 27.93 -4.86 -5.39
N HIS A 377 26.62 -5.02 -5.21
CA HIS A 377 26.02 -6.25 -4.68
C HIS A 377 25.22 -7.03 -5.73
N ASP A 378 25.18 -6.55 -6.96
CA ASP A 378 24.62 -7.26 -8.11
C ASP A 378 25.50 -8.45 -8.51
N TYR A 379 25.03 -9.27 -9.46
CA TYR A 379 25.83 -10.33 -10.08
C TYR A 379 26.97 -9.75 -10.92
N GLN A 380 28.01 -10.57 -11.17
CA GLN A 380 29.06 -10.23 -12.15
C GLN A 380 28.55 -10.17 -13.59
N CYS A 381 27.48 -10.93 -13.86
CA CYS A 381 26.67 -10.86 -15.06
C CYS A 381 25.23 -10.52 -14.62
N PRO A 382 24.81 -9.24 -14.64
CA PRO A 382 23.44 -8.84 -14.32
C PRO A 382 22.38 -9.57 -15.16
N ASN A 383 21.19 -9.81 -14.58
CA ASN A 383 20.08 -10.55 -15.19
C ASN A 383 20.49 -11.89 -15.86
N PRO A 384 21.16 -12.82 -15.15
CA PRO A 384 21.76 -14.01 -15.78
C PRO A 384 20.73 -14.99 -16.35
N LEU A 385 19.48 -14.98 -15.85
CA LEU A 385 18.40 -15.87 -16.32
C LEU A 385 17.72 -15.32 -17.59
N SER A 386 17.52 -14.01 -17.64
CA SER A 386 16.83 -13.36 -18.77
C SER A 386 17.75 -12.93 -19.91
N SER A 387 19.05 -12.80 -19.67
CA SER A 387 20.08 -12.57 -20.69
C SER A 387 20.15 -13.68 -21.75
N ILE A 388 20.94 -13.44 -22.79
CA ILE A 388 21.23 -14.39 -23.88
C ILE A 388 22.53 -15.12 -23.54
N ASP A 389 22.57 -16.44 -23.74
CA ASP A 389 23.74 -17.25 -23.43
C ASP A 389 24.99 -16.78 -24.20
N GLY A 390 26.11 -16.63 -23.49
CA GLY A 390 27.42 -16.30 -24.07
C GLY A 390 27.71 -14.81 -24.30
N THR A 391 26.79 -13.89 -23.94
CA THR A 391 27.06 -12.42 -23.97
C THR A 391 27.80 -11.92 -22.73
N CYS A 392 27.81 -12.69 -21.64
CA CYS A 392 28.69 -12.49 -20.50
C CYS A 392 29.56 -13.74 -20.36
N ARG A 393 30.88 -13.56 -20.26
CA ARG A 393 31.85 -14.66 -20.24
C ARG A 393 32.84 -14.49 -19.10
N LYS A 394 33.58 -15.54 -18.74
CA LYS A 394 34.55 -15.49 -17.62
C LYS A 394 35.72 -14.53 -17.87
N ASP A 395 36.04 -14.32 -19.14
CA ASP A 395 37.04 -13.41 -19.70
C ASP A 395 36.49 -12.00 -19.98
N SER A 396 35.16 -11.82 -19.98
CA SER A 396 34.50 -10.53 -20.18
C SER A 396 33.22 -10.47 -19.33
N MET A 397 33.41 -10.20 -18.04
CA MET A 397 32.32 -9.96 -17.09
C MET A 397 31.97 -8.48 -17.08
N TRP A 398 30.69 -8.15 -17.29
CA TRP A 398 30.22 -6.77 -17.33
C TRP A 398 30.43 -6.05 -15.98
N ASN A 399 30.17 -6.73 -14.85
CA ASN A 399 30.35 -6.18 -13.51
C ASN A 399 31.40 -6.99 -12.71
N PRO A 400 32.72 -6.86 -12.97
CA PRO A 400 33.72 -7.77 -12.40
C PRO A 400 33.73 -7.80 -10.86
N HIS A 401 33.36 -6.69 -10.21
CA HIS A 401 33.28 -6.55 -8.75
C HIS A 401 31.96 -7.03 -8.13
N GLY A 402 30.99 -7.51 -8.94
CA GLY A 402 29.68 -7.97 -8.50
C GLY A 402 29.74 -9.10 -7.46
N THR A 403 29.32 -8.82 -6.23
CA THR A 403 29.38 -9.80 -5.12
C THR A 403 28.15 -10.73 -5.02
N ALA A 404 27.09 -10.49 -5.81
CA ALA A 404 25.79 -11.15 -5.75
C ALA A 404 25.08 -11.12 -4.38
N LEU A 405 25.56 -10.31 -3.43
CA LEU A 405 25.02 -10.22 -2.07
C LEU A 405 23.57 -9.74 -2.02
N LEU A 406 23.14 -8.97 -3.03
CA LEU A 406 21.75 -8.52 -3.20
C LEU A 406 20.75 -9.68 -3.32
N PHE A 407 21.23 -10.82 -3.82
CA PHE A 407 20.45 -12.02 -4.10
C PHE A 407 20.73 -13.15 -3.10
N ALA A 408 21.58 -12.90 -2.10
CA ALA A 408 21.87 -13.85 -1.04
C ALA A 408 20.69 -13.93 -0.05
N ASP A 409 20.42 -15.14 0.42
CA ASP A 409 19.44 -15.37 1.48
C ASP A 409 20.10 -15.16 2.85
N ILE A 410 19.63 -14.16 3.60
CA ILE A 410 20.22 -13.73 4.87
C ILE A 410 19.18 -13.88 5.98
N PRO A 411 19.41 -14.73 7.00
CA PRO A 411 18.40 -15.09 8.01
C PRO A 411 18.20 -14.05 9.11
N PHE A 412 18.91 -12.91 9.02
CA PHE A 412 18.86 -11.82 9.99
C PHE A 412 18.81 -10.46 9.30
N PRO A 413 18.20 -9.44 9.92
CA PRO A 413 18.07 -8.13 9.31
C PRO A 413 19.41 -7.38 9.24
N ILE A 414 19.60 -6.64 8.14
CA ILE A 414 20.73 -5.74 7.93
C ILE A 414 20.22 -4.32 7.81
N PHE A 415 20.82 -3.38 8.55
CA PHE A 415 20.53 -1.95 8.48
C PHE A 415 21.78 -1.15 8.12
N TYR A 416 21.62 -0.16 7.24
CA TYR A 416 22.64 0.82 6.89
C TYR A 416 22.41 2.16 7.64
N LEU A 417 23.50 2.77 8.12
CA LEU A 417 23.54 4.10 8.74
C LEU A 417 24.46 5.03 7.96
N GLU A 418 23.92 6.17 7.52
CA GLU A 418 24.64 7.22 6.81
C GLU A 418 25.05 8.38 7.75
N GLU A 419 24.26 8.66 8.79
CA GLU A 419 24.44 9.80 9.70
C GLU A 419 25.50 9.51 10.78
N GLU A 420 26.65 10.22 10.74
CA GLU A 420 27.74 10.05 11.72
C GLU A 420 27.29 10.23 13.19
N GLU A 421 26.32 11.12 13.46
CA GLU A 421 25.79 11.36 14.81
C GLU A 421 25.14 10.09 15.41
N GLU A 422 24.40 9.34 14.58
CA GLU A 422 23.74 8.09 14.98
C GLU A 422 24.76 6.97 15.20
N VAL A 423 25.79 6.90 14.36
CA VAL A 423 26.93 5.97 14.53
C VAL A 423 27.69 6.28 15.83
N TRP A 424 27.87 7.57 16.15
CA TRP A 424 28.51 8.00 17.39
C TRP A 424 27.71 7.60 18.63
N LYS A 425 26.39 7.78 18.65
CA LYS A 425 25.51 7.34 19.76
C LYS A 425 25.68 5.86 20.08
N ILE A 426 25.68 5.03 19.03
CA ILE A 426 25.88 3.58 19.13
C ILE A 426 27.28 3.25 19.66
N ARG A 427 28.32 3.93 19.15
CA ARG A 427 29.72 3.72 19.58
C ARG A 427 29.97 4.16 21.02
N ASP A 428 29.37 5.26 21.48
CA ASP A 428 29.44 5.69 22.89
C ASP A 428 28.76 4.68 23.81
N CYS A 429 27.55 4.22 23.46
CA CYS A 429 26.84 3.21 24.26
C CYS A 429 27.62 1.88 24.32
N PHE A 430 28.24 1.46 23.21
CA PHE A 430 29.14 0.29 23.19
C PHE A 430 30.34 0.47 24.14
N LYS A 431 31.08 1.58 24.03
CA LYS A 431 32.26 1.84 24.89
C LYS A 431 31.89 1.92 26.36
N LYS A 432 30.74 2.52 26.68
CA LYS A 432 30.27 2.76 28.05
C LYS A 432 29.71 1.50 28.73
N PHE A 433 29.15 0.56 27.98
CA PHE A 433 28.42 -0.58 28.56
C PHE A 433 28.89 -1.97 28.09
N ASN A 434 29.64 -2.11 27.00
CA ASN A 434 29.95 -3.43 26.41
C ASN A 434 31.46 -3.72 26.32
N ASP A 435 32.28 -2.69 26.08
CA ASP A 435 33.72 -2.80 25.78
C ASP A 435 34.63 -3.05 27.01
N PHE A 436 34.23 -3.93 27.92
CA PHE A 436 35.05 -4.38 29.05
C PHE A 436 34.52 -5.68 29.67
N HIS A 437 35.43 -6.42 30.32
CA HIS A 437 35.14 -7.67 31.05
C HIS A 437 34.28 -8.65 30.22
N TYR A 438 34.79 -9.03 29.05
CA TYR A 438 34.13 -9.91 28.08
C TYR A 438 33.67 -11.26 28.67
N GLU A 439 34.42 -11.83 29.63
CA GLU A 439 34.08 -13.07 30.32
C GLU A 439 32.81 -12.96 31.20
N ALA A 440 32.47 -11.76 31.68
CA ALA A 440 31.38 -11.48 32.61
C ALA A 440 30.29 -10.57 32.00
N GLN A 441 30.18 -10.51 30.67
CA GLN A 441 29.16 -9.70 29.99
C GLN A 441 27.73 -10.13 30.36
N SER A 442 27.48 -11.44 30.54
CA SER A 442 26.15 -11.98 30.87
C SER A 442 25.53 -11.44 32.16
N ASP A 443 26.36 -10.97 33.09
CA ASP A 443 25.97 -10.73 34.48
C ASP A 443 25.57 -9.28 34.76
N ARG A 444 25.92 -8.39 33.83
CA ARG A 444 25.77 -6.93 33.92
C ARG A 444 24.79 -6.39 32.85
N PRO A 445 24.23 -5.18 33.00
CA PRO A 445 23.42 -4.59 31.95
C PRO A 445 24.29 -4.21 30.74
N LEU A 446 23.82 -4.53 29.54
CA LEU A 446 24.53 -4.32 28.27
C LEU A 446 23.72 -3.43 27.32
N CYS A 447 24.40 -2.60 26.53
CA CYS A 447 23.77 -1.85 25.47
C CYS A 447 23.40 -2.78 24.31
N SER A 448 22.14 -2.70 23.87
CA SER A 448 21.52 -3.60 22.89
C SER A 448 20.74 -2.80 21.85
N LEU A 449 20.63 -3.36 20.65
CA LEU A 449 19.77 -2.86 19.58
C LEU A 449 18.56 -3.79 19.41
N GLU A 450 17.43 -3.22 18.97
CA GLU A 450 16.33 -3.93 18.35
C GLU A 450 16.21 -3.46 16.90
N LEU A 451 16.25 -4.41 15.96
CA LEU A 451 16.08 -4.21 14.53
C LEU A 451 14.74 -4.80 14.09
N LYS A 452 13.77 -3.94 13.79
CA LYS A 452 12.45 -4.34 13.28
C LYS A 452 12.41 -4.21 11.77
N SER A 453 12.12 -5.33 11.10
CA SER A 453 11.95 -5.43 9.64
C SER A 453 11.24 -6.74 9.26
N PHE A 454 10.16 -7.07 9.98
CA PHE A 454 9.42 -8.32 9.70
C PHE A 454 8.78 -8.30 8.30
N MET A 455 8.99 -9.39 7.57
CA MET A 455 8.58 -9.61 6.18
C MET A 455 7.55 -10.75 6.14
N TYR A 456 6.36 -10.49 5.61
CA TYR A 456 5.25 -11.46 5.62
C TYR A 456 5.41 -12.62 4.64
N ALA A 457 6.14 -12.43 3.53
CA ALA A 457 6.30 -13.45 2.50
C ALA A 457 7.18 -14.62 2.95
N THR A 458 7.12 -15.76 2.26
CA THR A 458 7.90 -16.96 2.60
C THR A 458 8.16 -17.83 1.38
N ILE A 459 9.29 -18.55 1.39
CA ILE A 459 9.65 -19.63 0.46
C ILE A 459 9.94 -19.13 -0.96
N ASP A 460 8.93 -18.79 -1.74
CA ASP A 460 9.07 -18.43 -3.15
C ASP A 460 7.86 -17.61 -3.64
N THR A 461 8.01 -16.98 -4.81
CA THR A 461 6.91 -16.26 -5.49
C THR A 461 5.62 -17.09 -5.64
N PRO A 462 5.59 -18.33 -6.19
CA PRO A 462 4.34 -19.06 -6.38
C PRO A 462 3.63 -19.44 -5.06
N THR A 463 4.38 -19.84 -4.02
CA THR A 463 3.84 -20.10 -2.68
C THR A 463 3.28 -18.84 -2.06
N CYS A 464 4.00 -17.71 -2.19
CA CYS A 464 3.53 -16.45 -1.67
C CYS A 464 2.28 -15.93 -2.42
N LYS A 465 2.28 -15.93 -3.75
CA LYS A 465 1.10 -15.57 -4.58
C LYS A 465 -0.11 -16.43 -4.23
N ARG A 466 0.08 -17.76 -4.09
CA ARG A 466 -0.95 -18.70 -3.64
C ARG A 466 -1.49 -18.30 -2.26
N ARG A 467 -0.63 -18.07 -1.26
CA ARG A 467 -1.04 -17.64 0.09
C ARG A 467 -1.81 -16.31 0.08
N SER A 468 -1.37 -15.32 -0.70
CA SER A 468 -2.04 -14.02 -0.87
C SER A 468 -3.42 -14.14 -1.54
N SER A 469 -3.62 -15.13 -2.41
CA SER A 469 -4.90 -15.37 -3.11
C SER A 469 -5.97 -16.06 -2.26
N ILE A 470 -5.60 -16.77 -1.19
CA ILE A 470 -6.56 -17.52 -0.37
C ILE A 470 -7.18 -16.58 0.68
N MET A 471 -8.45 -16.23 0.49
CA MET A 471 -9.25 -15.49 1.48
C MET A 471 -9.64 -16.37 2.68
N THR A 472 -8.68 -16.68 3.57
CA THR A 472 -8.97 -17.43 4.81
C THR A 472 -9.64 -16.59 5.89
N ASN A 473 -9.44 -15.27 5.87
CA ASN A 473 -9.79 -14.34 6.94
C ASN A 473 -10.66 -13.18 6.43
N LEU A 474 -11.47 -12.58 7.32
CA LEU A 474 -12.31 -11.42 7.01
C LEU A 474 -11.49 -10.19 6.56
N ASN A 475 -10.24 -10.09 7.01
CA ASN A 475 -9.23 -9.19 6.46
C ASN A 475 -8.17 -10.07 5.77
N PRO A 476 -8.17 -10.20 4.42
CA PRO A 476 -7.13 -10.94 3.73
C PRO A 476 -5.79 -10.22 3.89
N VAL A 477 -4.77 -10.95 4.33
CA VAL A 477 -3.39 -10.43 4.43
C VAL A 477 -2.70 -10.73 3.10
N LYS A 478 -2.31 -9.68 2.37
CA LYS A 478 -1.43 -9.81 1.20
C LYS A 478 -0.01 -10.03 1.71
N PHE A 479 0.61 -11.15 1.36
CA PHE A 479 1.95 -11.52 1.84
C PHE A 479 3.07 -10.96 0.94
N CYS A 480 2.77 -10.74 -0.34
CA CYS A 480 3.67 -10.19 -1.34
C CYS A 480 2.91 -9.61 -2.54
N ASP A 481 3.65 -8.81 -3.30
CA ASP A 481 3.22 -8.04 -4.45
C ASP A 481 4.16 -8.28 -5.63
N PRO A 482 3.68 -8.33 -6.89
CA PRO A 482 4.59 -8.37 -8.04
C PRO A 482 5.39 -7.07 -8.12
N LEU A 483 6.68 -7.18 -8.43
CA LEU A 483 7.45 -6.00 -8.81
C LEU A 483 6.90 -5.46 -10.14
N GLY A 484 6.77 -4.14 -10.20
CA GLY A 484 6.32 -3.47 -11.41
C GLY A 484 5.85 -2.05 -11.17
N ASP A 485 5.79 -1.31 -12.27
CA ASP A 485 5.30 0.07 -12.34
C ASP A 485 4.82 0.31 -13.78
N SER A 486 5.29 1.35 -14.46
CA SER A 486 4.96 1.67 -15.84
C SER A 486 6.21 2.00 -16.64
N ASN A 487 6.31 1.47 -17.86
CA ASN A 487 7.18 2.02 -18.89
C ASN A 487 6.58 3.35 -19.39
N ILE A 488 7.44 4.30 -19.70
CA ILE A 488 7.05 5.58 -20.32
C ILE A 488 7.35 5.49 -21.80
N TRP A 489 6.44 5.95 -22.67
CA TRP A 489 6.73 6.12 -24.08
C TRP A 489 6.15 7.40 -24.67
N ALA A 490 6.77 7.92 -25.71
CA ALA A 490 6.27 9.05 -26.49
C ALA A 490 6.70 8.92 -27.95
N SER A 491 5.84 9.30 -28.90
CA SER A 491 6.22 9.44 -30.31
C SER A 491 6.61 10.88 -30.63
N LEU A 492 7.65 11.11 -31.44
CA LEU A 492 8.12 12.45 -31.77
C LEU A 492 7.02 13.34 -32.40
N TYR A 493 6.19 12.72 -33.23
CA TYR A 493 4.94 13.28 -33.76
C TYR A 493 3.77 12.31 -33.57
N PRO A 494 2.51 12.79 -33.56
CA PRO A 494 1.33 11.97 -33.33
C PRO A 494 1.22 10.78 -34.27
N LEU A 495 0.71 9.65 -33.76
CA LEU A 495 0.47 8.41 -34.52
C LEU A 495 -0.80 8.45 -35.39
N VAL A 496 -1.42 9.62 -35.53
CA VAL A 496 -2.68 9.84 -36.27
C VAL A 496 -2.63 11.15 -37.04
N GLU A 497 -3.29 11.18 -38.20
CA GLU A 497 -3.62 12.40 -38.94
C GLU A 497 -5.07 12.83 -38.66
N GLY A 498 -5.41 14.07 -39.02
CA GLY A 498 -6.79 14.58 -38.99
C GLY A 498 -7.22 15.30 -37.71
N SER A 499 -8.42 15.89 -37.77
CA SER A 499 -9.08 16.57 -36.65
C SER A 499 -9.77 15.55 -35.72
N ARG A 500 -10.27 15.97 -34.53
CA ARG A 500 -10.84 15.06 -33.51
C ARG A 500 -11.84 14.02 -34.07
N ASN A 501 -12.69 14.43 -34.99
CA ASN A 501 -13.78 13.59 -35.52
C ASN A 501 -13.37 12.82 -36.78
N GLU A 502 -12.15 13.04 -37.27
CA GLU A 502 -11.60 12.56 -38.54
C GLU A 502 -10.21 11.94 -38.31
N THR A 503 -9.94 11.45 -37.09
CA THR A 503 -8.63 10.87 -36.76
C THR A 503 -8.41 9.59 -37.55
N VAL A 504 -7.39 9.57 -38.40
CA VAL A 504 -7.00 8.38 -39.15
C VAL A 504 -5.65 7.87 -38.62
N PRO A 505 -5.57 6.60 -38.16
CA PRO A 505 -4.31 5.96 -37.80
C PRO A 505 -3.28 5.98 -38.93
N LEU A 506 -2.04 6.34 -38.60
CA LEU A 506 -0.90 6.28 -39.53
C LEU A 506 -0.50 4.82 -39.80
N ARG A 507 -1.14 4.20 -40.79
CA ARG A 507 -0.86 2.83 -41.23
C ARG A 507 0.32 2.78 -42.20
N ASN A 508 1.09 1.69 -42.15
CA ASN A 508 2.31 1.48 -42.95
C ASN A 508 3.45 2.47 -42.65
N TYR A 509 3.54 2.96 -41.41
CA TYR A 509 4.69 3.70 -40.90
C TYR A 509 5.59 2.74 -40.13
N LYS A 510 6.90 2.95 -40.24
CA LYS A 510 7.90 2.27 -39.42
C LYS A 510 8.40 3.18 -38.30
N TYR A 511 9.14 2.60 -37.36
CA TYR A 511 9.63 3.29 -36.17
C TYR A 511 11.12 3.06 -35.92
N ILE A 512 11.84 4.14 -35.61
CA ILE A 512 13.12 4.07 -34.89
C ILE A 512 12.79 4.17 -33.41
N VAL A 513 13.20 3.18 -32.61
CA VAL A 513 13.09 3.24 -31.15
C VAL A 513 14.38 3.79 -30.57
N VAL A 514 14.29 4.83 -29.75
CA VAL A 514 15.37 5.31 -28.87
C VAL A 514 14.95 5.03 -27.44
N SER A 515 15.73 4.24 -26.71
CA SER A 515 15.36 3.76 -25.39
C SER A 515 16.47 3.87 -24.36
N ALA A 516 16.09 3.85 -23.08
CA ALA A 516 17.02 3.72 -21.97
C ALA A 516 16.32 3.04 -20.78
N ARG A 517 17.11 2.45 -19.88
CA ARG A 517 16.64 1.99 -18.57
C ARG A 517 16.29 3.17 -17.68
N MET A 518 15.18 3.07 -16.96
CA MET A 518 14.74 4.04 -15.97
C MET A 518 15.06 3.65 -14.53
N ASP A 519 15.08 2.36 -14.21
CA ASP A 519 15.21 1.87 -12.84
C ASP A 519 16.66 1.55 -12.42
N THR A 520 16.85 1.46 -11.11
CA THR A 520 18.04 0.89 -10.47
C THR A 520 17.64 0.14 -9.21
N THR A 521 18.63 -0.46 -8.56
CA THR A 521 18.41 -1.09 -7.26
C THR A 521 19.59 -0.92 -6.33
N SER A 522 19.36 -1.31 -5.08
CA SER A 522 20.34 -1.34 -4.01
C SER A 522 19.92 -2.39 -2.97
N MET A 523 20.86 -2.77 -2.11
CA MET A 523 20.60 -3.59 -0.93
C MET A 523 19.75 -2.84 0.11
N PHE A 524 19.81 -1.50 0.10
CA PHE A 524 19.11 -0.62 1.04
C PHE A 524 18.10 0.29 0.30
N GLU A 525 17.19 0.92 1.05
CA GLU A 525 16.09 1.77 0.52
C GLU A 525 16.53 2.95 -0.37
N LYS A 526 17.78 3.43 -0.23
CA LYS A 526 18.32 4.56 -1.00
C LYS A 526 18.80 4.08 -2.38
N THR A 527 18.14 4.54 -3.45
CA THR A 527 18.45 4.19 -4.85
C THR A 527 18.42 5.44 -5.73
N VAL A 528 19.61 5.98 -6.07
CA VAL A 528 19.75 7.12 -7.00
C VAL A 528 20.11 6.60 -8.39
N GLY A 529 21.25 5.92 -8.54
CA GLY A 529 21.67 5.34 -9.82
C GLY A 529 22.23 6.38 -10.79
N GLY A 530 23.27 7.09 -10.36
CA GLY A 530 23.92 8.16 -11.13
C GLY A 530 24.35 7.73 -12.54
N ASN A 531 25.26 6.76 -12.65
CA ASN A 531 25.66 6.24 -13.96
C ASN A 531 24.61 5.24 -14.50
N SER A 532 24.02 4.39 -13.65
CA SER A 532 23.22 3.23 -14.08
C SER A 532 21.97 3.60 -14.91
N PRO A 533 20.92 4.26 -14.38
CA PRO A 533 19.84 4.83 -15.20
C PRO A 533 19.98 6.32 -15.52
N VAL A 534 20.46 7.20 -14.61
CA VAL A 534 20.25 8.65 -14.77
C VAL A 534 20.95 9.21 -16.01
N THR A 535 22.19 8.81 -16.31
CA THR A 535 22.86 9.23 -17.56
C THR A 535 22.07 8.83 -18.81
N GLY A 536 21.49 7.62 -18.83
CA GLY A 536 20.63 7.13 -19.92
C GLY A 536 19.32 7.93 -20.06
N ILE A 537 18.63 8.18 -18.94
CA ILE A 537 17.41 9.01 -18.89
C ILE A 537 17.71 10.42 -19.42
N VAL A 538 18.75 11.09 -18.90
CA VAL A 538 19.09 12.47 -19.27
C VAL A 538 19.48 12.55 -20.74
N THR A 539 20.28 11.60 -21.25
CA THR A 539 20.62 11.53 -22.68
C THR A 539 19.38 11.34 -23.55
N LEU A 540 18.49 10.39 -23.22
CA LEU A 540 17.25 10.16 -23.98
C LEU A 540 16.34 11.39 -24.00
N LEU A 541 16.14 12.06 -22.86
CA LEU A 541 15.34 13.28 -22.77
C LEU A 541 15.95 14.42 -23.62
N THR A 542 17.28 14.50 -23.66
CA THR A 542 18.01 15.52 -24.43
C THR A 542 17.98 15.23 -25.92
N VAL A 543 18.18 13.98 -26.34
CA VAL A 543 17.97 13.50 -27.72
C VAL A 543 16.54 13.79 -28.18
N ALA A 544 15.53 13.51 -27.35
CA ALA A 544 14.14 13.76 -27.67
C ALA A 544 13.85 15.25 -27.89
N LYS A 545 14.39 16.12 -27.02
CA LYS A 545 14.28 17.58 -27.18
C LYS A 545 15.00 18.08 -28.44
N TYR A 546 16.19 17.56 -28.71
CA TYR A 546 17.02 17.94 -29.85
C TYR A 546 16.35 17.54 -31.17
N LEU A 547 15.91 16.29 -31.30
CA LEU A 547 15.17 15.78 -32.46
C LEU A 547 13.89 16.58 -32.73
N LYS A 548 13.16 16.99 -31.69
CA LYS A 548 11.96 17.85 -31.83
C LYS A 548 12.27 19.25 -32.35
N GLY A 549 13.51 19.73 -32.19
CA GLY A 549 13.97 20.99 -32.77
C GLY A 549 14.40 20.88 -34.23
N ILE A 550 15.03 19.76 -34.63
CA ILE A 550 15.67 19.63 -35.94
C ILE A 550 14.84 18.91 -37.01
N LEU A 551 13.99 17.95 -36.62
CA LEU A 551 13.04 17.28 -37.53
C LEU A 551 11.73 18.06 -37.57
N LYS A 552 11.07 18.05 -38.73
CA LYS A 552 9.69 18.53 -38.91
C LYS A 552 8.74 17.35 -39.08
N GLN A 553 7.45 17.61 -38.86
CA GLN A 553 6.41 16.61 -39.13
C GLN A 553 6.38 16.19 -40.61
N GLU A 554 6.68 17.11 -41.53
CA GLU A 554 6.77 16.86 -42.98
C GLU A 554 7.81 15.78 -43.32
N ASP A 555 9.00 15.82 -42.69
CA ASP A 555 10.08 14.85 -42.91
C ASP A 555 9.64 13.42 -42.54
N ILE A 556 8.86 13.29 -41.47
CA ILE A 556 8.31 12.01 -40.98
C ILE A 556 7.26 11.44 -41.94
N HIS A 557 6.42 12.30 -42.53
CA HIS A 557 5.41 11.89 -43.50
C HIS A 557 6.03 11.53 -44.86
N GLU A 558 7.09 12.23 -45.31
CA GLU A 558 7.83 11.90 -46.53
C GLU A 558 8.53 10.52 -46.39
N ALA A 559 9.23 10.29 -45.28
CA ALA A 559 9.96 9.05 -45.02
C ALA A 559 9.08 7.87 -44.57
N LYS A 560 7.87 8.15 -44.06
CA LYS A 560 7.00 7.19 -43.34
C LYS A 560 7.70 6.49 -42.16
N LEU A 561 8.62 7.21 -41.52
CA LEU A 561 9.48 6.70 -40.45
C LEU A 561 9.44 7.68 -39.27
N ASN A 562 8.81 7.28 -38.18
CA ASN A 562 8.66 8.10 -36.96
C ASN A 562 9.64 7.63 -35.86
N VAL A 563 9.84 8.43 -34.82
CA VAL A 563 10.69 8.07 -33.67
C VAL A 563 9.82 7.80 -32.45
N LEU A 564 10.08 6.69 -31.77
CA LEU A 564 9.51 6.32 -30.47
C LEU A 564 10.59 6.42 -29.39
N PHE A 565 10.33 7.22 -28.37
CA PHE A 565 11.14 7.29 -27.17
C PHE A 565 10.53 6.37 -26.11
N ILE A 566 11.32 5.47 -25.52
CA ILE A 566 10.84 4.51 -24.51
C ILE A 566 11.78 4.45 -23.32
N LEU A 567 11.26 4.68 -22.11
CA LEU A 567 11.98 4.45 -20.87
C LEU A 567 11.40 3.20 -20.19
N PHE A 568 12.25 2.18 -20.07
CA PHE A 568 11.88 0.88 -19.52
C PHE A 568 12.08 0.84 -18.01
N ASN A 569 11.14 0.24 -17.29
CA ASN A 569 11.12 0.20 -15.83
C ASN A 569 11.06 -1.25 -15.33
N GLY A 570 11.81 -1.56 -14.28
CA GLY A 570 12.05 -2.92 -13.80
C GLY A 570 13.03 -3.73 -14.66
N GLU A 571 13.90 -3.08 -15.44
CA GLU A 571 14.92 -3.78 -16.22
C GLU A 571 15.96 -4.47 -15.34
N THR A 572 16.21 -3.94 -14.13
CA THR A 572 17.12 -4.54 -13.13
C THR A 572 16.60 -5.87 -12.57
N TYR A 573 15.34 -6.23 -12.82
CA TYR A 573 14.69 -7.41 -12.28
C TYR A 573 14.30 -8.41 -13.37
N ASP A 574 15.30 -8.90 -14.10
CA ASP A 574 15.09 -9.83 -15.22
C ASP A 574 14.23 -9.21 -16.35
N TYR A 575 14.46 -7.93 -16.67
CA TYR A 575 13.87 -7.22 -17.83
C TYR A 575 12.33 -7.10 -17.81
N ILE A 576 11.73 -6.75 -16.67
CA ILE A 576 10.25 -6.72 -16.50
C ILE A 576 9.55 -5.83 -17.54
N GLY A 577 10.04 -4.60 -17.72
CA GLY A 577 9.42 -3.58 -18.55
C GLY A 577 9.46 -3.93 -20.02
N SER A 578 10.62 -4.31 -20.52
CA SER A 578 10.83 -4.70 -21.91
C SER A 578 10.16 -6.03 -22.24
N GLN A 579 10.19 -7.04 -21.35
CA GLN A 579 9.43 -8.29 -21.51
C GLN A 579 7.94 -8.02 -21.65
N ARG A 580 7.41 -7.10 -20.85
CA ARG A 580 5.99 -6.77 -20.91
C ARG A 580 5.63 -5.99 -22.17
N LEU A 581 6.46 -5.03 -22.60
CA LEU A 581 6.22 -4.30 -23.85
C LEU A 581 6.23 -5.25 -25.06
N LEU A 582 7.23 -6.13 -25.17
CA LEU A 582 7.31 -7.08 -26.29
C LEU A 582 6.11 -8.05 -26.30
N TYR A 583 5.67 -8.52 -25.13
CA TYR A 583 4.47 -9.35 -25.01
C TYR A 583 3.20 -8.63 -25.49
N ASP A 584 3.01 -7.35 -25.13
CA ASP A 584 1.87 -6.55 -25.59
C ASP A 584 1.98 -6.25 -27.11
N MET A 585 3.18 -5.95 -27.64
CA MET A 585 3.43 -5.78 -29.08
C MET A 585 3.11 -7.04 -29.89
N LEU A 586 3.54 -8.22 -29.44
CA LEU A 586 3.28 -9.50 -30.10
C LEU A 586 1.79 -9.86 -30.11
N LYS A 587 1.02 -9.37 -29.12
CA LYS A 587 -0.44 -9.53 -29.06
C LYS A 587 -1.22 -8.50 -29.87
N GLY A 588 -0.58 -7.42 -30.32
CA GLY A 588 -1.27 -6.27 -30.90
C GLY A 588 -1.95 -5.36 -29.87
N ASP A 589 -1.57 -5.48 -28.60
CA ASP A 589 -2.07 -4.72 -27.44
C ASP A 589 -1.28 -3.40 -27.20
N PHE A 590 -0.28 -3.10 -28.03
CA PHE A 590 0.49 -1.86 -28.01
C PHE A 590 0.16 -1.00 -29.27
N PRO A 591 -0.11 0.32 -29.14
CA PRO A 591 0.01 1.15 -27.92
C PRO A 591 -1.20 1.13 -26.95
N VAL A 592 -2.32 0.51 -27.33
CA VAL A 592 -3.52 0.39 -26.50
C VAL A 592 -4.13 -0.99 -26.67
N LYS A 593 -4.52 -1.60 -25.54
CA LYS A 593 -5.03 -2.98 -25.45
C LYS A 593 -6.40 -3.13 -26.12
N GLY A 594 -6.63 -4.29 -26.74
CA GLY A 594 -7.95 -4.68 -27.27
C GLY A 594 -8.41 -3.87 -28.48
N LEU A 595 -7.49 -3.37 -29.31
CA LEU A 595 -7.80 -2.74 -30.58
C LEU A 595 -7.90 -3.79 -31.72
N ASP A 596 -8.99 -3.76 -32.48
CA ASP A 596 -9.10 -4.54 -33.72
C ASP A 596 -8.21 -3.98 -34.83
N GLU A 597 -7.80 -4.81 -35.80
CA GLU A 597 -6.97 -4.36 -36.93
C GLU A 597 -7.66 -3.30 -37.80
N THR A 598 -8.99 -3.24 -37.81
CA THR A 598 -9.79 -2.22 -38.52
C THR A 598 -10.11 -0.98 -37.69
N ASN A 599 -9.49 -0.79 -36.52
CA ASN A 599 -9.79 0.35 -35.65
C ASN A 599 -9.41 1.71 -36.29
N SER A 600 -10.10 2.77 -35.86
CA SER A 600 -9.89 4.16 -36.27
C SER A 600 -9.30 5.03 -35.15
N ILE A 601 -8.64 4.42 -34.17
CA ILE A 601 -8.16 5.08 -32.94
C ILE A 601 -6.66 5.29 -33.00
N LEU A 602 -5.88 4.21 -33.16
CA LEU A 602 -4.43 4.19 -33.17
C LEU A 602 -3.89 3.05 -34.06
N PRO A 603 -2.70 3.20 -34.67
CA PRO A 603 -2.03 2.08 -35.31
C PRO A 603 -1.62 1.06 -34.23
N ILE A 604 -1.78 -0.22 -34.55
CA ILE A 604 -1.18 -1.31 -33.76
C ILE A 604 0.28 -1.37 -34.17
N ILE A 605 1.21 -1.34 -33.20
CA ILE A 605 2.66 -1.36 -33.46
C ILE A 605 3.20 -2.72 -33.04
N ARG A 606 3.69 -3.49 -34.01
CA ARG A 606 4.28 -4.83 -33.86
C ARG A 606 5.82 -4.72 -33.87
N PRO A 607 6.57 -5.76 -33.46
CA PRO A 607 8.03 -5.73 -33.51
C PRO A 607 8.59 -5.58 -34.93
N ASP A 608 7.86 -6.06 -35.95
CA ASP A 608 8.25 -5.96 -37.36
C ASP A 608 8.14 -4.52 -37.93
N ASP A 609 7.42 -3.63 -37.24
CA ASP A 609 7.32 -2.21 -37.61
C ASP A 609 8.52 -1.39 -37.10
N ILE A 610 9.41 -2.00 -36.29
CA ILE A 610 10.63 -1.37 -35.77
C ILE A 610 11.76 -1.56 -36.79
N GLU A 611 12.19 -0.47 -37.42
CA GLU A 611 13.29 -0.46 -38.40
C GLU A 611 14.66 -0.53 -37.71
N LEU A 612 14.78 0.13 -36.55
CA LEU A 612 16.02 0.18 -35.76
C LEU A 612 15.69 0.44 -34.28
N PHE A 613 16.33 -0.30 -33.38
CA PHE A 613 16.25 -0.11 -31.93
C PHE A 613 17.61 0.36 -31.38
N ILE A 614 17.62 1.50 -30.71
CA ILE A 614 18.81 2.14 -30.13
C ILE A 614 18.59 2.22 -28.63
N GLU A 615 19.46 1.62 -27.84
CA GLU A 615 19.43 1.74 -26.37
C GLU A 615 20.64 2.53 -25.85
N LEU A 616 20.39 3.45 -24.91
CA LEU A 616 21.39 4.29 -24.27
C LEU A 616 21.60 3.77 -22.84
N SER A 617 22.82 3.34 -22.51
CA SER A 617 23.11 2.70 -21.22
C SER A 617 24.49 3.10 -20.70
N GLN A 618 24.57 3.55 -19.44
CA GLN A 618 25.81 3.96 -18.75
C GLN A 618 26.71 4.88 -19.60
N LEU A 619 26.45 6.18 -19.47
CA LEU A 619 27.13 7.26 -20.19
C LEU A 619 27.77 8.26 -19.21
N GLY A 620 28.22 7.78 -18.04
CA GLY A 620 28.79 8.62 -16.98
C GLY A 620 30.30 8.85 -17.11
N ASN A 621 31.01 8.01 -17.85
CA ASN A 621 32.46 8.11 -18.00
C ASN A 621 32.85 9.02 -19.19
N ASN A 622 33.21 10.27 -18.89
CA ASN A 622 33.70 11.27 -19.88
C ASN A 622 35.15 11.01 -20.35
N ARG A 623 35.50 9.76 -20.72
CA ARG A 623 36.83 9.38 -21.26
C ARG A 623 36.84 9.27 -22.78
N ASP A 624 36.17 10.21 -23.44
CA ASP A 624 36.20 10.47 -24.88
C ASP A 624 35.65 9.40 -25.84
N GLU A 625 35.89 8.11 -25.63
CA GLU A 625 35.42 7.03 -26.52
C GLU A 625 34.01 6.54 -26.17
N LEU A 626 33.24 6.20 -27.22
CA LEU A 626 31.88 5.64 -27.14
C LEU A 626 31.84 4.32 -27.90
N TYR A 627 31.10 3.35 -27.37
CA TYR A 627 31.05 1.99 -27.89
C TYR A 627 29.64 1.62 -28.34
N MET A 628 29.53 1.04 -29.53
CA MET A 628 28.27 0.59 -30.13
C MET A 628 28.24 -0.93 -30.21
N HIS A 629 27.44 -1.56 -29.34
CA HIS A 629 27.35 -3.02 -29.19
C HIS A 629 26.15 -3.59 -29.95
N TYR A 630 26.37 -4.72 -30.62
CA TYR A 630 25.34 -5.45 -31.37
C TYR A 630 25.75 -6.92 -31.57
N LEU A 631 24.79 -7.85 -31.52
CA LEU A 631 25.08 -9.29 -31.69
C LEU A 631 25.20 -9.74 -33.15
N GLN A 632 24.44 -9.14 -34.06
CA GLN A 632 24.33 -9.56 -35.46
C GLN A 632 24.57 -8.42 -36.44
N ASN A 633 25.40 -8.67 -37.45
CA ASN A 633 25.74 -7.71 -38.48
C ASN A 633 24.54 -7.51 -39.41
N ARG A 634 23.81 -6.40 -39.21
CA ARG A 634 22.64 -6.01 -40.00
C ARG A 634 22.91 -4.76 -40.81
N THR A 635 22.38 -4.70 -42.02
CA THR A 635 22.52 -3.55 -42.93
C THR A 635 22.08 -2.24 -42.31
N GLU A 636 21.01 -2.30 -41.51
CA GLU A 636 20.38 -1.21 -40.78
C GLU A 636 21.33 -0.66 -39.69
N ILE A 637 21.94 -1.56 -38.91
CA ILE A 637 22.91 -1.25 -37.86
C ILE A 637 24.21 -0.69 -38.45
N LEU A 638 24.78 -1.35 -39.47
CA LEU A 638 26.04 -0.91 -40.09
C LEU A 638 25.89 0.43 -40.83
N ASN A 639 24.73 0.69 -41.44
CA ASN A 639 24.40 1.99 -42.00
C ASN A 639 24.32 3.06 -40.90
N PHE A 640 23.65 2.78 -39.78
CA PHE A 640 23.58 3.70 -38.64
C PHE A 640 24.97 3.98 -38.03
N TYR A 641 25.81 2.96 -37.87
CA TYR A 641 27.20 3.11 -37.43
C TYR A 641 28.01 4.05 -38.32
N SER A 642 27.89 3.90 -39.65
CA SER A 642 28.59 4.79 -40.59
C SER A 642 28.19 6.27 -40.44
N LYS A 643 26.97 6.55 -39.99
CA LYS A 643 26.49 7.91 -39.67
C LYS A 643 27.04 8.39 -38.33
N LEU A 644 26.96 7.57 -37.28
CA LEU A 644 27.55 7.89 -35.97
C LEU A 644 29.03 8.22 -36.09
N HIS A 645 29.80 7.37 -36.78
CA HIS A 645 31.24 7.56 -36.99
C HIS A 645 31.56 8.79 -37.85
N ASN A 646 30.73 9.12 -38.84
CA ASN A 646 30.85 10.37 -39.61
C ASN A 646 30.61 11.64 -38.76
N TYR A 647 29.87 11.56 -37.66
CA TYR A 647 29.64 12.67 -36.72
C TYR A 647 30.63 12.67 -35.55
N SER A 648 31.26 11.53 -35.23
CA SER A 648 32.30 11.41 -34.22
C SER A 648 33.24 10.24 -34.49
N GLU A 649 34.51 10.55 -34.82
CA GLU A 649 35.58 9.56 -35.00
C GLU A 649 35.88 8.76 -33.72
N LYS A 650 35.42 9.25 -32.55
CA LYS A 650 35.54 8.59 -31.24
C LYS A 650 34.53 7.45 -31.02
N MET A 651 33.59 7.25 -31.95
CA MET A 651 32.65 6.12 -31.92
C MET A 651 33.31 4.84 -32.45
N ARG A 652 33.34 3.80 -31.63
CA ARG A 652 33.84 2.45 -31.92
C ARG A 652 32.69 1.45 -32.04
N ASP A 653 32.79 0.50 -32.96
CA ASP A 653 31.84 -0.62 -33.03
C ASP A 653 32.40 -1.85 -32.31
N VAL A 654 31.54 -2.55 -31.56
CA VAL A 654 31.89 -3.75 -30.78
C VAL A 654 30.98 -4.90 -31.24
N PRO A 655 31.30 -5.56 -32.37
CA PRO A 655 30.49 -6.65 -32.92
C PRO A 655 30.46 -7.88 -32.02
N HIS A 656 29.37 -8.62 -32.09
CA HIS A 656 29.12 -9.84 -31.29
C HIS A 656 29.15 -9.64 -29.78
N SER A 657 28.95 -8.40 -29.33
CA SER A 657 28.86 -7.99 -27.93
C SER A 657 27.48 -7.43 -27.63
N LEU A 658 26.97 -7.65 -26.42
CA LEU A 658 25.76 -7.01 -25.91
C LEU A 658 25.84 -6.91 -24.38
N PRO A 659 25.96 -5.69 -23.81
CA PRO A 659 25.84 -5.50 -22.37
C PRO A 659 24.40 -5.73 -21.90
N PRO A 660 24.19 -6.04 -20.60
CA PRO A 660 22.87 -6.13 -19.99
C PRO A 660 22.02 -4.87 -20.27
N ALA A 661 20.97 -5.06 -21.06
CA ALA A 661 20.15 -4.01 -21.67
C ALA A 661 18.79 -4.60 -22.08
N SER A 662 17.77 -3.75 -22.21
CA SER A 662 16.39 -4.10 -22.60
C SER A 662 16.34 -4.88 -23.92
N LEU A 663 17.28 -4.60 -24.84
CA LEU A 663 17.46 -5.30 -26.11
C LEU A 663 17.60 -6.83 -25.99
N HIS A 664 18.10 -7.35 -24.86
CA HIS A 664 18.17 -8.80 -24.61
C HIS A 664 16.81 -9.49 -24.76
N THR A 665 15.74 -8.88 -24.25
CA THR A 665 14.37 -9.39 -24.36
C THR A 665 13.97 -9.58 -25.82
N PHE A 666 14.20 -8.56 -26.65
CA PHE A 666 13.83 -8.57 -28.06
C PHE A 666 14.64 -9.61 -28.83
N MET A 667 15.97 -9.62 -28.67
CA MET A 667 16.84 -10.55 -29.41
C MET A 667 16.68 -12.02 -28.97
N LYS A 668 16.27 -12.29 -27.72
CA LYS A 668 16.01 -13.66 -27.22
C LYS A 668 14.77 -14.29 -27.85
N MET A 669 13.75 -13.49 -28.15
CA MET A 669 12.51 -13.94 -28.81
C MET A 669 12.55 -13.79 -30.33
N LEU A 670 13.25 -12.78 -30.84
CA LEU A 670 13.39 -12.41 -32.25
C LEU A 670 14.89 -12.28 -32.59
N PRO A 671 15.59 -13.39 -32.91
CA PRO A 671 17.04 -13.36 -33.13
C PRO A 671 17.49 -12.37 -34.22
N SER A 672 16.63 -12.10 -35.20
CA SER A 672 16.87 -11.18 -36.32
C SER A 672 16.38 -9.75 -36.07
N PHE A 673 16.20 -9.32 -34.81
CA PHE A 673 15.75 -7.97 -34.47
C PHE A 673 16.86 -6.93 -34.67
N PRO A 674 16.62 -5.80 -35.38
CA PRO A 674 17.65 -4.81 -35.70
C PRO A 674 17.88 -3.85 -34.52
N GLY A 675 18.68 -4.26 -33.54
CA GLY A 675 18.98 -3.45 -32.36
C GLY A 675 20.47 -3.31 -32.01
N LEU A 676 20.80 -2.19 -31.37
CA LEU A 676 22.14 -1.84 -30.86
C LEU A 676 22.06 -1.11 -29.51
N VAL A 677 23.15 -1.14 -28.74
CA VAL A 677 23.34 -0.40 -27.49
C VAL A 677 24.52 0.57 -27.63
N ILE A 678 24.38 1.79 -27.13
CA ILE A 678 25.46 2.79 -27.04
C ILE A 678 25.82 3.00 -25.56
N SER A 679 27.11 2.83 -25.24
CA SER A 679 27.64 2.87 -23.87
C SER A 679 29.06 3.41 -23.76
N ASP A 680 29.50 3.73 -22.54
CA ASP A 680 30.81 4.29 -22.20
C ASP A 680 31.95 3.26 -21.99
N HIS A 681 31.70 1.98 -22.29
CA HIS A 681 32.59 0.86 -21.98
C HIS A 681 32.58 -0.24 -23.06
N GLU A 682 33.74 -0.85 -23.34
CA GLU A 682 33.88 -1.91 -24.34
C GLU A 682 33.52 -3.31 -23.81
N THR A 683 33.90 -3.63 -22.57
CA THR A 683 33.90 -5.01 -22.03
C THR A 683 33.43 -5.13 -20.58
N SER A 684 34.00 -4.34 -19.66
CA SER A 684 33.57 -4.23 -18.26
C SER A 684 33.10 -2.81 -17.96
N TYR A 685 32.09 -2.67 -17.11
CA TYR A 685 31.53 -1.37 -16.71
C TYR A 685 32.61 -0.45 -16.11
N THR A 686 32.55 0.81 -16.52
CA THR A 686 33.25 1.94 -15.90
C THR A 686 32.72 2.23 -14.50
N ASN A 687 31.44 1.91 -14.25
CA ASN A 687 30.76 2.10 -12.99
C ASN A 687 31.13 1.02 -11.96
N HIS A 688 32.07 1.33 -11.07
CA HIS A 688 32.46 0.45 -9.96
C HIS A 688 31.41 0.34 -8.85
N PHE A 689 30.34 1.15 -8.92
CA PHE A 689 29.23 1.20 -7.96
C PHE A 689 27.90 0.75 -8.57
N TYR A 690 27.93 -0.06 -9.63
CA TYR A 690 26.73 -0.54 -10.30
C TYR A 690 25.66 -1.10 -9.32
N ASN A 691 24.44 -0.54 -9.37
CA ASN A 691 23.32 -0.87 -8.48
C ASN A 691 23.66 -0.83 -6.97
N SER A 692 24.08 0.37 -6.52
CA SER A 692 24.59 0.64 -5.17
C SER A 692 24.01 1.93 -4.57
N ILE A 693 24.13 2.09 -3.25
CA ILE A 693 23.92 3.38 -2.56
C ILE A 693 24.95 4.46 -2.96
N PHE A 694 26.11 4.05 -3.48
CA PHE A 694 27.21 4.92 -3.92
C PHE A 694 27.16 5.24 -5.43
N ASP A 695 26.15 4.76 -6.17
CA ASP A 695 25.92 5.22 -7.54
C ASP A 695 25.15 6.55 -7.50
N ASP A 696 25.88 7.64 -7.23
CA ASP A 696 25.34 8.97 -6.97
C ASP A 696 26.00 10.05 -7.86
N MET A 697 25.85 11.33 -7.49
CA MET A 697 26.45 12.45 -8.22
C MET A 697 27.98 12.47 -8.16
N HIS A 698 28.58 11.97 -7.07
CA HIS A 698 30.03 11.98 -6.87
C HIS A 698 30.70 10.89 -7.74
N ASN A 699 30.05 9.74 -7.89
CA ASN A 699 30.49 8.66 -8.79
C ASN A 699 30.75 9.15 -10.23
N ILE A 700 29.82 9.95 -10.76
CA ILE A 700 29.87 10.47 -12.14
C ILE A 700 30.56 11.84 -12.26
N GLY A 701 31.11 12.37 -11.17
CA GLY A 701 31.75 13.69 -11.16
C GLY A 701 30.82 14.86 -11.53
N PHE A 702 29.52 14.76 -11.23
CA PHE A 702 28.56 15.81 -11.55
C PHE A 702 28.68 17.00 -10.57
N GLU A 703 28.96 18.17 -11.11
CA GLU A 703 28.87 19.46 -10.42
C GLU A 703 27.68 20.25 -10.95
N TYR A 704 26.75 20.64 -10.08
CA TYR A 704 25.62 21.47 -10.47
C TYR A 704 25.98 22.96 -10.51
N TYR A 705 25.71 23.62 -11.64
CA TYR A 705 25.91 25.06 -11.80
C TYR A 705 24.58 25.83 -11.67
N PRO A 706 24.28 26.47 -10.51
CA PRO A 706 22.97 27.06 -10.25
C PRO A 706 22.76 28.38 -11.00
N ASN A 707 21.69 28.45 -11.81
CA ASN A 707 21.36 29.61 -12.67
C ASN A 707 22.44 29.95 -13.71
N ALA A 708 23.28 28.98 -14.05
CA ALA A 708 24.27 29.09 -15.09
C ALA A 708 23.66 29.41 -16.47
N THR A 709 24.40 30.20 -17.22
CA THR A 709 24.37 30.23 -18.68
C THR A 709 25.29 29.14 -19.24
N GLU A 710 25.20 28.87 -20.54
CA GLU A 710 26.06 27.88 -21.22
C GLU A 710 27.56 28.15 -20.98
N GLN A 711 27.96 29.42 -20.93
CA GLN A 711 29.35 29.85 -20.70
C GLN A 711 29.86 29.62 -19.27
N ASP A 712 28.98 29.41 -18.29
CA ASP A 712 29.37 29.18 -16.89
C ASP A 712 29.66 27.69 -16.61
N ILE A 713 29.24 26.78 -17.50
CA ILE A 713 29.44 25.34 -17.41
C ILE A 713 30.77 25.00 -18.10
N ARG A 714 31.61 24.16 -17.49
CA ARG A 714 32.92 23.82 -18.06
C ARG A 714 32.79 22.88 -19.27
N GLU A 715 33.54 23.14 -20.34
CA GLU A 715 33.54 22.31 -21.56
C GLU A 715 33.99 20.86 -21.32
N ASP A 716 34.79 20.60 -20.27
CA ASP A 716 35.24 19.27 -19.84
C ASP A 716 34.25 18.51 -18.94
N SER A 717 33.07 19.09 -18.68
CA SER A 717 32.06 18.52 -17.78
C SER A 717 31.22 17.40 -18.41
N LEU A 718 30.63 16.56 -17.55
CA LEU A 718 29.66 15.53 -17.93
C LEU A 718 28.46 16.13 -18.71
N GLN A 719 28.06 17.36 -18.38
CA GLN A 719 26.96 18.04 -19.06
C GLN A 719 27.24 18.28 -20.55
N TYR A 720 28.46 18.73 -20.89
CA TYR A 720 28.88 18.90 -22.28
C TYR A 720 29.05 17.55 -22.99
N PHE A 721 29.58 16.53 -22.31
CA PHE A 721 29.67 15.18 -22.85
C PHE A 721 28.29 14.63 -23.26
N ILE A 722 27.31 14.68 -22.36
CA ILE A 722 25.94 14.18 -22.61
C ILE A 722 25.23 15.01 -23.68
N ALA A 723 25.44 16.32 -23.73
CA ALA A 723 24.93 17.17 -24.82
C ALA A 723 25.51 16.74 -26.18
N ASN A 724 26.84 16.52 -26.27
CA ASN A 724 27.52 16.08 -27.48
C ASN A 724 27.06 14.68 -27.93
N VAL A 725 26.98 13.71 -27.00
CA VAL A 725 26.40 12.37 -27.27
C VAL A 725 24.99 12.51 -27.84
N SER A 726 24.16 13.38 -27.26
CA SER A 726 22.79 13.62 -27.70
C SER A 726 22.72 14.22 -29.11
N GLU A 727 23.67 15.11 -29.46
CA GLU A 727 23.80 15.62 -30.84
C GLU A 727 24.24 14.54 -31.84
N ILE A 728 25.23 13.71 -31.49
CA ILE A 728 25.74 12.65 -32.36
C ILE A 728 24.63 11.65 -32.69
N VAL A 729 23.89 11.18 -31.68
CA VAL A 729 22.75 10.29 -31.86
C VAL A 729 21.63 10.99 -32.63
N GLY A 730 21.28 12.23 -32.26
CA GLY A 730 20.21 12.99 -32.91
C GLY A 730 20.47 13.29 -34.39
N LYS A 731 21.69 13.71 -34.76
CA LYS A 731 22.09 13.95 -36.16
C LYS A 731 22.09 12.65 -36.97
N SER A 732 22.51 11.53 -36.37
CA SER A 732 22.51 10.21 -37.02
C SER A 732 21.08 9.68 -37.26
N VAL A 733 20.15 9.92 -36.33
CA VAL A 733 18.72 9.62 -36.50
C VAL A 733 18.11 10.55 -37.57
N TYR A 734 18.42 11.85 -37.55
CA TYR A 734 17.98 12.80 -38.58
C TYR A 734 18.41 12.37 -39.99
N GLU A 735 19.69 12.01 -40.18
CA GLU A 735 20.21 11.54 -41.48
C GLU A 735 19.60 10.19 -41.89
N THR A 736 19.22 9.35 -40.92
CA THR A 736 18.54 8.07 -41.19
C THR A 736 17.11 8.24 -41.67
N ILE A 737 16.39 9.25 -41.18
CA ILE A 737 15.02 9.56 -41.60
C ILE A 737 15.01 10.34 -42.92
N THR A 738 15.80 11.41 -43.02
CA THR A 738 15.75 12.35 -44.16
C THR A 738 16.62 11.96 -45.36
N GLY A 739 17.54 11.01 -45.17
CA GLY A 739 18.57 10.65 -46.14
C GLY A 739 19.61 11.76 -46.40
N LYS A 740 19.63 12.82 -45.59
CA LYS A 740 20.45 14.03 -45.77
C LYS A 740 21.24 14.34 -44.50
N LYS A 741 22.51 14.72 -44.64
CA LYS A 741 23.32 15.19 -43.51
C LYS A 741 22.73 16.47 -42.91
N TYR A 742 22.62 16.52 -41.59
CA TYR A 742 22.17 17.74 -40.90
C TYR A 742 23.17 18.88 -41.10
N SER A 743 22.72 20.00 -41.67
CA SER A 743 23.53 21.20 -41.96
C SER A 743 23.07 22.45 -41.18
N GLY A 744 22.21 22.28 -40.17
CA GLY A 744 21.73 23.38 -39.35
C GLY A 744 22.70 23.77 -38.23
N LYS A 745 22.37 24.84 -37.51
CA LYS A 745 23.18 25.39 -36.41
C LYS A 745 22.68 25.03 -35.01
N GLN A 746 21.64 24.20 -34.90
CA GLN A 746 21.07 23.87 -33.60
C GLN A 746 21.94 22.83 -32.89
N THR A 747 22.26 23.13 -31.63
CA THR A 747 23.00 22.30 -30.68
C THR A 747 22.06 21.71 -29.62
N ALA A 748 22.55 20.76 -28.83
CA ALA A 748 21.86 20.27 -27.64
C ALA A 748 22.02 21.28 -26.49
N ASP A 749 20.96 21.45 -25.69
CA ASP A 749 20.92 22.46 -24.62
C ASP A 749 21.66 21.95 -23.37
N VAL A 750 22.90 22.40 -23.17
CA VAL A 750 23.74 22.04 -22.01
C VAL A 750 23.13 22.52 -20.68
N VAL A 751 22.41 23.63 -20.68
CA VAL A 751 21.73 24.16 -19.48
C VAL A 751 20.55 23.27 -19.10
N LEU A 752 19.82 22.73 -20.09
CA LEU A 752 18.82 21.69 -19.87
C LEU A 752 19.44 20.41 -19.28
N VAL A 753 20.59 19.95 -19.78
CA VAL A 753 21.30 18.78 -19.24
C VAL A 753 21.69 19.00 -17.76
N ASN A 754 22.25 20.17 -17.44
CA ASN A 754 22.59 20.57 -16.07
C ASN A 754 21.38 20.55 -15.12
N GLU A 755 20.25 21.12 -15.53
CA GLU A 755 19.01 21.12 -14.74
C GLU A 755 18.37 19.72 -14.67
N LEU A 756 18.47 18.89 -15.71
CA LEU A 756 17.97 17.51 -15.71
C LEU A 756 18.74 16.63 -14.71
N PHE A 757 20.06 16.68 -14.69
CA PHE A 757 20.85 15.97 -13.68
C PHE A 757 20.48 16.40 -12.25
N GLN A 758 20.31 17.71 -12.03
CA GLN A 758 19.86 18.25 -10.74
C GLN A 758 18.53 17.64 -10.25
N CYS A 759 17.58 17.43 -11.17
CA CYS A 759 16.27 16.86 -10.88
C CYS A 759 16.31 15.43 -10.33
N TYR A 760 17.25 14.62 -10.81
CA TYR A 760 17.32 13.19 -10.47
C TYR A 760 18.35 12.88 -9.39
N LEU A 761 19.43 13.67 -9.28
CA LEU A 761 20.54 13.40 -8.37
C LEU A 761 20.47 14.13 -7.02
N GLU A 762 19.88 15.33 -6.95
CA GLU A 762 19.89 16.14 -5.72
C GLU A 762 18.49 16.63 -5.28
N ASP A 763 17.81 17.50 -6.04
CA ASP A 763 16.53 18.10 -5.64
C ASP A 763 15.45 17.90 -6.72
N PRO A 764 14.43 17.06 -6.48
CA PRO A 764 13.34 16.89 -7.43
C PRO A 764 12.45 18.13 -7.57
N ASN A 765 12.67 19.18 -6.77
CA ASN A 765 12.11 20.52 -6.97
C ASN A 765 12.99 21.39 -7.91
N CYS A 766 13.82 20.81 -8.78
CA CYS A 766 14.55 21.47 -9.88
C CYS A 766 13.65 22.33 -10.81
N LYS A 767 14.23 23.12 -11.72
CA LYS A 767 13.43 23.97 -12.63
C LYS A 767 12.62 23.16 -13.63
N VAL A 768 13.14 22.04 -14.15
CA VAL A 768 12.42 21.21 -15.14
C VAL A 768 11.15 20.59 -14.54
N HIS A 769 11.25 19.94 -13.37
CA HIS A 769 10.05 19.41 -12.69
C HIS A 769 9.09 20.52 -12.26
N LYS A 770 9.57 21.71 -11.87
CA LYS A 770 8.68 22.87 -11.62
C LYS A 770 7.99 23.39 -12.88
N ALA A 771 8.61 23.24 -14.05
CA ALA A 771 8.03 23.59 -15.33
C ALA A 771 6.92 22.61 -15.74
N THR A 772 7.08 21.31 -15.47
CA THR A 772 6.07 20.29 -15.78
C THR A 772 4.95 20.22 -14.75
N GLN A 773 5.27 20.37 -13.45
CA GLN A 773 4.32 20.23 -12.35
C GLN A 773 4.66 21.16 -11.16
N LYS A 774 3.73 22.06 -10.83
CA LYS A 774 3.88 23.01 -9.71
C LYS A 774 3.54 22.37 -8.35
N GLY A 775 4.27 21.31 -7.99
CA GLY A 775 4.22 20.64 -6.69
C GLY A 775 5.36 21.04 -5.75
N LYS A 776 5.25 20.70 -4.46
CA LYS A 776 6.37 20.68 -3.52
C LYS A 776 6.64 19.23 -3.13
N LEU A 777 7.83 18.73 -3.47
CA LEU A 777 8.32 17.41 -3.11
C LEU A 777 9.29 17.52 -1.92
N PRO A 778 9.53 16.44 -1.16
CA PRO A 778 10.63 16.40 -0.20
C PRO A 778 11.97 16.77 -0.86
N LYS A 779 12.88 17.41 -0.12
CA LYS A 779 14.25 17.69 -0.56
C LYS A 779 15.15 16.47 -0.40
N VAL A 780 14.77 15.38 -1.07
CA VAL A 780 15.51 14.11 -1.12
C VAL A 780 15.36 13.60 -2.55
N PRO A 781 16.41 13.06 -3.19
CA PRO A 781 16.30 12.43 -4.50
C PRO A 781 15.18 11.40 -4.54
N VAL A 782 14.42 11.36 -5.63
CA VAL A 782 13.34 10.38 -5.77
C VAL A 782 13.95 9.01 -6.08
N SER A 783 13.49 7.99 -5.36
CA SER A 783 13.93 6.62 -5.59
C SER A 783 13.58 6.16 -7.01
N LEU A 784 14.60 5.74 -7.77
CA LEU A 784 14.44 5.05 -9.06
C LEU A 784 14.27 3.53 -8.91
N TYR A 785 13.84 3.06 -7.73
CA TYR A 785 13.43 1.67 -7.55
C TYR A 785 12.05 1.45 -8.20
N VAL A 786 11.88 0.33 -8.93
CA VAL A 786 10.61 -0.03 -9.58
C VAL A 786 9.44 -0.13 -8.59
N GLY A 787 9.68 -0.67 -7.39
CA GLY A 787 8.63 -0.89 -6.40
C GLY A 787 7.58 -1.91 -6.83
N VAL A 788 6.36 -1.74 -6.31
CA VAL A 788 5.24 -2.70 -6.45
C VAL A 788 4.09 -2.13 -7.28
N ASP A 789 3.46 -3.00 -8.07
CA ASP A 789 2.53 -2.69 -9.18
C ASP A 789 1.41 -1.67 -8.94
N HIS A 790 0.98 -1.52 -7.69
CA HIS A 790 -0.17 -0.71 -7.29
C HIS A 790 0.23 0.59 -6.55
N VAL A 791 1.52 0.83 -6.33
CA VAL A 791 2.06 2.05 -5.73
C VAL A 791 2.67 2.93 -6.82
N ALA A 792 2.00 4.05 -7.11
CA ALA A 792 2.47 4.96 -8.17
C ALA A 792 3.82 5.59 -7.82
N ASN A 793 4.82 5.42 -8.69
CA ASN A 793 6.12 6.05 -8.51
C ASN A 793 6.10 7.52 -8.98
N TYR A 794 6.58 8.43 -8.13
CA TYR A 794 6.72 9.84 -8.44
C TYR A 794 7.77 10.09 -9.53
N ALA A 795 8.86 9.31 -9.60
CA ALA A 795 9.87 9.43 -10.64
C ALA A 795 9.25 9.18 -12.01
N THR A 796 8.59 8.04 -12.19
CA THR A 796 7.85 7.65 -13.40
C THR A 796 6.87 8.74 -13.85
N THR A 797 6.12 9.32 -12.90
CA THR A 797 5.21 10.43 -13.19
C THR A 797 5.96 11.68 -13.68
N LEU A 798 6.99 12.14 -12.98
CA LEU A 798 7.75 13.35 -13.31
C LEU A 798 8.53 13.22 -14.63
N THR A 799 9.22 12.10 -14.83
CA THR A 799 9.94 11.78 -16.07
C THR A 799 8.98 11.69 -17.26
N SER A 800 7.78 11.12 -17.06
CA SER A 800 6.79 11.05 -18.14
C SER A 800 6.33 12.44 -18.58
N LEU A 801 6.01 13.32 -17.63
CA LEU A 801 5.64 14.70 -17.91
C LEU A 801 6.81 15.49 -18.53
N THR A 802 8.05 15.19 -18.16
CA THR A 802 9.26 15.80 -18.73
C THR A 802 9.48 15.37 -20.18
N LEU A 803 9.42 14.07 -20.49
CA LEU A 803 9.49 13.57 -21.87
C LEU A 803 8.36 14.17 -22.73
N GLY A 804 7.14 14.22 -22.17
CA GLY A 804 5.99 14.84 -22.82
C GLY A 804 6.19 16.33 -23.12
N TRP A 805 6.73 17.10 -22.17
CA TRP A 805 7.02 18.53 -22.33
C TRP A 805 8.11 18.80 -23.38
N LEU A 806 9.18 17.99 -23.37
CA LEU A 806 10.32 18.15 -24.28
C LEU A 806 9.97 17.80 -25.74
N THR A 807 9.01 16.89 -25.95
CA THR A 807 8.52 16.45 -27.28
C THR A 807 7.24 17.16 -27.74
N ALA A 808 6.69 18.07 -26.91
CA ALA A 808 5.40 18.71 -27.13
C ALA A 808 5.34 19.64 -28.36
N ASP A 809 4.14 19.82 -28.89
CA ASP A 809 3.78 20.98 -29.71
C ASP A 809 3.17 22.08 -28.81
N ASP A 810 3.68 23.32 -28.91
CA ASP A 810 3.09 24.49 -28.23
C ASP A 810 1.82 24.95 -28.97
N VAL A 811 0.69 24.93 -28.27
CA VAL A 811 -0.64 25.27 -28.81
C VAL A 811 -1.03 26.72 -28.44
N GLY A 812 -0.21 27.40 -27.63
CA GLY A 812 -0.44 28.78 -27.21
C GLY A 812 -1.09 28.93 -25.85
N GLU A 813 -1.74 30.07 -25.65
CA GLU A 813 -2.46 30.39 -24.41
C GLU A 813 -3.85 29.75 -24.42
N SER A 814 -4.21 29.09 -23.32
CA SER A 814 -5.52 28.47 -23.14
C SER A 814 -5.95 28.56 -21.67
N ASP A 815 -7.20 28.18 -21.38
CA ASP A 815 -7.72 28.13 -20.02
C ASP A 815 -6.85 27.29 -19.07
N ILE A 816 -7.01 27.53 -17.76
CA ILE A 816 -6.16 27.05 -16.67
C ILE A 816 -5.93 25.51 -16.63
N ASN A 817 -6.75 24.74 -17.36
CA ASN A 817 -6.70 23.27 -17.44
C ASN A 817 -6.49 22.72 -18.88
N CYS A 818 -6.16 23.52 -19.90
CA CYS A 818 -6.16 23.10 -21.32
C CYS A 818 -7.50 22.52 -21.85
N SER A 819 -8.60 22.73 -21.13
CA SER A 819 -9.90 22.07 -21.35
C SER A 819 -10.54 22.30 -22.71
N ASN A 820 -10.18 23.40 -23.39
CA ASN A 820 -10.80 23.83 -24.64
C ASN A 820 -10.40 22.96 -25.83
N HIS A 821 -9.35 22.14 -25.66
CA HIS A 821 -8.95 21.18 -26.67
C HIS A 821 -9.65 19.83 -26.48
N PRO A 822 -10.11 19.21 -27.58
CA PRO A 822 -10.83 17.95 -27.51
C PRO A 822 -9.93 16.79 -27.04
N ARG A 823 -10.44 15.96 -26.12
CA ARG A 823 -9.79 14.70 -25.75
C ARG A 823 -9.63 13.78 -26.97
N ASN A 824 -8.44 13.22 -27.12
CA ASN A 824 -8.02 12.25 -28.11
C ASN A 824 -7.28 11.09 -27.41
N TYR A 825 -7.28 9.89 -27.98
CA TYR A 825 -6.49 8.76 -27.49
C TYR A 825 -5.01 8.83 -27.91
N ALA A 826 -4.71 9.51 -29.02
CA ALA A 826 -3.36 9.61 -29.58
C ALA A 826 -2.52 10.77 -29.03
N PHE A 827 -3.14 11.73 -28.35
CA PHE A 827 -2.45 12.86 -27.70
C PHE A 827 -3.29 13.48 -26.59
N LYS A 828 -2.60 14.06 -25.61
CA LYS A 828 -3.16 14.74 -24.44
C LYS A 828 -2.76 16.21 -24.46
N TYR A 829 -3.47 17.04 -23.70
CA TYR A 829 -3.13 18.46 -23.52
C TYR A 829 -2.83 18.74 -22.04
N TYR A 830 -1.71 19.42 -21.78
CA TYR A 830 -1.30 19.79 -20.43
C TYR A 830 -0.83 21.25 -20.39
N ASN A 831 -1.18 21.95 -19.30
CA ASN A 831 -0.60 23.26 -19.02
C ASN A 831 0.74 23.07 -18.30
N MET A 832 1.81 23.57 -18.90
CA MET A 832 3.18 23.51 -18.39
C MET A 832 3.83 24.89 -18.57
N SER A 833 4.98 25.14 -17.96
CA SER A 833 5.68 26.42 -18.11
C SER A 833 6.31 26.56 -19.50
N LYS A 834 6.43 27.80 -19.96
CA LYS A 834 6.98 28.15 -21.29
C LYS A 834 8.44 27.71 -21.48
N SER A 835 9.26 27.86 -20.43
CA SER A 835 10.67 27.43 -20.40
C SER A 835 11.17 27.24 -18.97
N ILE A 836 12.39 26.74 -18.80
CA ILE A 836 13.06 26.66 -17.49
C ILE A 836 13.34 28.05 -16.86
N GLN A 837 13.43 29.11 -17.69
CA GLN A 837 13.58 30.49 -17.24
C GLN A 837 12.23 31.14 -16.90
N GLU A 838 11.17 30.83 -17.64
CA GLU A 838 9.82 31.44 -17.50
C GLU A 838 8.83 30.52 -16.75
N LEU A 839 9.20 30.07 -15.54
CA LEU A 839 8.39 29.13 -14.74
C LEU A 839 6.98 29.65 -14.40
N ASN A 840 6.79 30.97 -14.33
CA ASN A 840 5.49 31.58 -14.01
C ASN A 840 4.53 31.58 -15.21
N THR A 841 5.03 31.67 -16.44
CA THR A 841 4.24 31.73 -17.68
C THR A 841 3.80 30.33 -18.09
N THR A 842 2.52 29.99 -17.92
CA THR A 842 1.95 28.71 -18.35
C THR A 842 1.42 28.76 -19.78
N ARG A 843 1.70 27.73 -20.58
CA ARG A 843 1.19 27.54 -21.95
C ARG A 843 0.62 26.14 -22.11
N CYS A 844 -0.24 25.97 -23.11
CA CYS A 844 -0.88 24.69 -23.39
C CYS A 844 -0.06 23.88 -24.38
N TYR A 845 0.31 22.67 -23.98
CA TYR A 845 1.14 21.76 -24.75
C TYR A 845 0.37 20.52 -25.17
N LYS A 846 0.42 20.19 -26.47
CA LYS A 846 -0.08 18.94 -27.02
C LYS A 846 1.05 17.90 -26.95
N ILE A 847 0.84 16.81 -26.22
CA ILE A 847 1.84 15.77 -25.99
C ILE A 847 1.34 14.40 -26.47
N THR A 848 2.23 13.60 -27.03
CA THR A 848 1.99 12.20 -27.45
C THR A 848 2.26 11.20 -26.33
N MET A 849 2.89 11.64 -25.24
CA MET A 849 3.35 10.77 -24.15
C MET A 849 2.22 9.97 -23.49
N ASN A 850 2.48 8.69 -23.31
CA ASN A 850 1.64 7.78 -22.54
C ASN A 850 2.51 6.76 -21.77
N THR A 851 1.85 5.95 -20.95
CA THR A 851 2.50 4.87 -20.21
C THR A 851 1.91 3.51 -20.62
N THR A 852 2.67 2.46 -20.35
CA THR A 852 2.25 1.04 -20.48
C THR A 852 2.70 0.29 -19.24
N ASP A 853 1.93 -0.66 -18.73
CA ASP A 853 2.31 -1.36 -17.51
C ASP A 853 3.65 -2.11 -17.67
N ALA A 854 4.53 -1.97 -16.69
CA ALA A 854 5.79 -2.69 -16.56
C ALA A 854 5.63 -3.77 -15.48
N ILE A 855 4.82 -4.78 -15.76
CA ILE A 855 4.54 -5.92 -14.86
C ILE A 855 4.72 -7.20 -15.67
N SER A 856 5.49 -8.16 -15.15
CA SER A 856 5.88 -9.36 -15.90
C SER A 856 4.66 -10.17 -16.39
N PRO A 857 4.67 -10.64 -17.65
CA PRO A 857 3.64 -11.52 -18.20
C PRO A 857 3.36 -12.78 -17.36
N ALA A 858 4.34 -13.27 -16.57
CA ALA A 858 4.18 -14.39 -15.63
C ALA A 858 3.01 -14.22 -14.64
N PHE A 859 2.67 -12.97 -14.29
CA PHE A 859 1.57 -12.71 -13.36
C PHE A 859 0.20 -12.62 -14.04
N ILE A 860 0.17 -12.39 -15.35
CA ILE A 860 -0.99 -12.12 -16.20
C ILE A 860 -1.49 -13.38 -16.91
N ILE A 861 -0.56 -14.24 -17.35
CA ILE A 861 -0.87 -15.50 -18.03
C ILE A 861 -1.58 -16.44 -17.03
N PRO A 862 -2.81 -16.90 -17.32
CA PRO A 862 -3.49 -17.89 -16.47
C PRO A 862 -2.70 -19.20 -16.47
N ASP A 863 -2.60 -19.82 -15.30
CA ASP A 863 -1.89 -21.10 -15.09
C ASP A 863 -0.44 -21.12 -15.61
N TYR A 864 0.25 -19.97 -15.58
CA TYR A 864 1.66 -19.84 -15.98
C TYR A 864 2.56 -20.86 -15.27
N ASN A 865 3.43 -21.52 -16.05
CA ASN A 865 4.43 -22.43 -15.51
C ASN A 865 5.61 -21.63 -14.91
N TRP A 866 5.59 -21.48 -13.58
CA TRP A 866 6.64 -20.83 -12.80
C TRP A 866 8.04 -21.44 -12.96
N THR A 867 8.15 -22.70 -13.41
CA THR A 867 9.44 -23.37 -13.67
C THR A 867 9.99 -23.14 -15.08
N SER A 868 9.27 -22.45 -15.96
CA SER A 868 9.66 -22.26 -17.37
C SER A 868 10.84 -21.31 -17.57
N GLY A 869 11.10 -20.39 -16.63
CA GLY A 869 12.13 -19.36 -16.77
C GLY A 869 11.91 -18.37 -17.93
N GLN A 870 10.73 -18.37 -18.56
CA GLN A 870 10.47 -17.57 -19.77
C GLN A 870 10.32 -16.07 -19.49
N TYR A 871 9.60 -15.74 -18.41
CA TYR A 871 9.35 -14.39 -17.95
C TYR A 871 9.78 -14.22 -16.49
N SER A 872 10.20 -13.01 -16.14
CA SER A 872 10.57 -12.58 -14.79
C SER A 872 9.52 -12.96 -13.74
N THR A 873 9.93 -13.39 -12.54
CA THR A 873 9.00 -13.82 -11.47
C THR A 873 9.25 -13.12 -10.13
N TRP A 874 9.89 -11.94 -10.15
CA TRP A 874 10.18 -11.19 -8.94
C TRP A 874 8.91 -10.69 -8.23
N THR A 875 8.84 -10.90 -6.92
CA THR A 875 7.85 -10.29 -6.03
C THR A 875 8.54 -9.61 -4.85
N GLU A 876 7.93 -8.58 -4.27
CA GLU A 876 8.35 -8.02 -2.99
C GLU A 876 7.50 -8.60 -1.86
N SER A 877 8.11 -8.87 -0.72
CA SER A 877 7.34 -9.15 0.50
C SER A 877 6.57 -7.90 0.93
N THR A 878 5.40 -8.04 1.54
CA THR A 878 4.87 -6.93 2.36
C THR A 878 5.61 -6.89 3.70
N TRP A 879 5.69 -5.70 4.32
CA TRP A 879 6.23 -5.48 5.67
C TRP A 879 5.32 -4.56 6.50
N ALA A 880 5.50 -4.55 7.81
CA ALA A 880 4.69 -3.73 8.73
C ALA A 880 5.32 -2.36 9.03
N GLU A 881 6.44 -2.37 9.76
CA GLU A 881 7.25 -1.19 10.06
C GLU A 881 8.72 -1.58 10.04
N MET A 882 9.58 -0.71 9.49
CA MET A 882 11.02 -0.79 9.70
C MET A 882 11.43 0.26 10.73
N ASN A 883 12.12 -0.15 11.79
CA ASN A 883 12.72 0.78 12.74
C ASN A 883 13.87 0.15 13.54
N VAL A 884 14.73 1.02 14.05
CA VAL A 884 15.85 0.68 14.92
C VAL A 884 15.70 1.44 16.24
N ARG A 885 15.94 0.76 17.36
CA ARG A 885 16.04 1.40 18.68
C ARG A 885 17.14 0.78 19.53
N MET A 886 17.80 1.64 20.31
CA MET A 886 18.85 1.29 21.26
C MET A 886 18.29 1.32 22.69
N PHE A 887 18.73 0.38 23.54
CA PHE A 887 18.30 0.28 24.94
C PHE A 887 19.32 -0.49 25.79
N LEU A 888 19.20 -0.37 27.11
CA LEU A 888 19.96 -1.20 28.06
C LEU A 888 19.17 -2.47 28.38
N LYS A 889 19.75 -3.63 28.07
CA LYS A 889 19.23 -4.94 28.43
C LYS A 889 19.78 -5.34 29.80
N PRO A 890 18.93 -5.63 30.81
CA PRO A 890 19.39 -6.14 32.11
C PRO A 890 19.95 -7.56 31.99
N SER A 891 20.74 -8.00 32.96
CA SER A 891 21.22 -9.39 32.99
C SER A 891 20.09 -10.38 33.28
N SER A 892 20.19 -11.59 32.73
CA SER A 892 19.17 -12.63 32.92
C SER A 892 18.96 -12.99 34.40
N ALA A 893 20.01 -12.86 35.23
CA ALA A 893 19.92 -13.01 36.67
C ALA A 893 19.00 -11.94 37.31
N HIS A 894 19.11 -10.68 36.89
CA HIS A 894 18.28 -9.58 37.38
C HIS A 894 16.81 -9.74 36.97
N GLU A 895 16.54 -10.18 35.74
CA GLU A 895 15.18 -10.47 35.26
C GLU A 895 14.53 -11.60 36.07
N LYS A 896 15.23 -12.73 36.21
CA LYS A 896 14.79 -13.89 37.00
C LYS A 896 14.52 -13.52 38.46
N MET A 897 15.42 -12.74 39.07
CA MET A 897 15.25 -12.23 40.44
C MET A 897 14.01 -11.33 40.56
N THR A 898 13.78 -10.44 39.59
CA THR A 898 12.61 -9.55 39.58
C THR A 898 11.29 -10.33 39.48
N ILE A 899 11.23 -11.35 38.61
CA ILE A 899 10.07 -12.25 38.49
C ILE A 899 9.87 -13.06 39.77
N ALA A 900 10.94 -13.56 40.40
CA ALA A 900 10.87 -14.29 41.66
C ALA A 900 10.34 -13.42 42.80
N ILE A 901 10.87 -12.21 42.99
CA ILE A 901 10.40 -11.24 44.00
C ILE A 901 8.93 -10.87 43.76
N GLY A 902 8.54 -10.60 42.52
CA GLY A 902 7.15 -10.29 42.16
C GLY A 902 6.21 -11.45 42.49
N SER A 903 6.58 -12.67 42.12
CA SER A 903 5.80 -13.89 42.37
C SER A 903 5.67 -14.17 43.87
N LEU A 904 6.76 -14.06 44.64
CA LEU A 904 6.73 -14.21 46.10
C LEU A 904 5.85 -13.14 46.75
N SER A 905 5.97 -11.87 46.33
CA SER A 905 5.15 -10.77 46.86
C SER A 905 3.65 -11.00 46.63
N VAL A 906 3.28 -11.52 45.45
CA VAL A 906 1.90 -11.91 45.12
C VAL A 906 1.41 -13.06 46.01
N ILE A 907 2.22 -14.12 46.17
CA ILE A 907 1.90 -15.27 47.03
C ILE A 907 1.72 -14.83 48.49
N PHE A 908 2.65 -14.05 49.04
CA PHE A 908 2.54 -13.50 50.41
C PHE A 908 1.32 -12.59 50.57
N SER A 909 0.98 -11.79 49.56
CA SER A 909 -0.23 -10.95 49.58
C SER A 909 -1.50 -11.80 49.63
N PHE A 910 -1.61 -12.85 48.81
CA PHE A 910 -2.75 -13.78 48.86
C PHE A 910 -2.84 -14.52 50.20
N ILE A 911 -1.72 -15.02 50.73
CA ILE A 911 -1.67 -15.68 52.03
C ILE A 911 -2.12 -14.73 53.14
N PHE A 912 -1.62 -13.49 53.16
CA PHE A 912 -1.98 -12.49 54.17
C PHE A 912 -3.46 -12.10 54.09
N VAL A 913 -3.98 -11.86 52.88
CA VAL A 913 -5.41 -11.56 52.67
C VAL A 913 -6.28 -12.75 53.09
N TYR A 914 -5.88 -13.98 52.77
CA TYR A 914 -6.60 -15.19 53.15
C TYR A 914 -6.65 -15.40 54.68
N PHE A 915 -5.51 -15.28 55.37
CA PHE A 915 -5.48 -15.37 56.83
C PHE A 915 -6.22 -14.21 57.50
N TRP A 916 -6.14 -12.99 56.96
CA TRP A 916 -6.91 -11.85 57.46
C TRP A 916 -8.43 -12.07 57.28
N LEU A 917 -8.85 -12.64 56.15
CA LEU A 917 -10.25 -13.02 55.89
C LEU A 917 -10.72 -14.12 56.87
N LEU A 918 -9.89 -15.14 57.11
CA LEU A 918 -10.18 -16.19 58.10
C LEU A 918 -10.32 -15.63 59.51
N LEU A 919 -9.41 -14.74 59.94
CA LEU A 919 -9.46 -14.08 61.26
C LEU A 919 -10.67 -13.13 61.39
N PHE A 920 -11.07 -12.48 60.29
CA PHE A 920 -12.30 -11.69 60.24
C PHE A 920 -13.53 -12.59 60.41
N LEU A 921 -13.60 -13.70 59.67
CA LEU A 921 -14.69 -14.69 59.77
C LEU A 921 -14.75 -15.36 61.15
N SER A 922 -13.61 -15.68 61.79
CA SER A 922 -13.59 -16.27 63.13
C SER A 922 -14.04 -15.28 64.22
N ASN A 923 -13.65 -14.00 64.11
CA ASN A 923 -14.11 -12.96 65.04
C ASN A 923 -15.60 -12.63 64.86
N VAL A 924 -16.15 -12.73 63.65
CA VAL A 924 -17.61 -12.65 63.42
C VAL A 924 -18.33 -13.89 63.99
N GLY A 925 -17.70 -15.07 63.93
CA GLY A 925 -18.23 -16.32 64.47
C GLY A 925 -18.38 -16.33 66.00
N ALA A 926 -17.60 -15.54 66.74
CA ALA A 926 -17.70 -15.44 68.20
C ALA A 926 -18.96 -14.68 68.70
N GLY A 927 -19.71 -14.03 67.80
CA GLY A 927 -20.86 -13.17 68.17
C GLY A 927 -22.26 -13.78 68.03
N THR A 928 -22.43 -15.00 67.49
CA THR A 928 -23.74 -15.51 67.03
C THR A 928 -24.07 -16.96 67.41
N SER A 929 -24.17 -17.26 68.71
CA SER A 929 -24.53 -18.60 69.22
C SER A 929 -26.03 -18.97 69.09
N LYS A 930 -26.70 -18.62 67.97
CA LYS A 930 -28.15 -18.86 67.75
C LYS A 930 -28.55 -19.33 66.33
N PHE A 931 -27.62 -19.82 65.50
CA PHE A 931 -27.92 -20.19 64.10
C PHE A 931 -27.52 -21.62 63.66
N VAL A 932 -27.32 -22.57 64.58
CA VAL A 932 -26.77 -23.91 64.25
C VAL A 932 -27.80 -25.06 64.31
N THR A 933 -29.01 -24.84 64.83
CA THR A 933 -30.06 -25.89 64.91
C THR A 933 -31.17 -25.73 63.87
N LEU A 934 -30.83 -25.86 62.58
CA LEU A 934 -31.80 -26.13 61.50
C LEU A 934 -31.16 -26.68 60.20
N TYR A 935 -30.22 -27.62 60.33
CA TYR A 935 -29.66 -28.39 59.21
C TYR A 935 -30.18 -29.83 59.18
N SER A 936 -31.46 -29.98 58.85
CA SER A 936 -32.03 -31.21 58.28
C SER A 936 -33.43 -30.94 57.70
N LEU A 937 -33.66 -31.43 56.47
CA LEU A 937 -34.99 -31.66 55.85
C LEU A 937 -35.86 -30.46 55.39
N VAL A 938 -35.35 -29.55 54.52
CA VAL A 938 -36.18 -28.71 53.61
C VAL A 938 -35.47 -28.44 52.25
N PRO A 939 -36.15 -28.42 51.08
CA PRO A 939 -35.54 -28.12 49.77
C PRO A 939 -35.18 -26.63 49.52
N PRO A 940 -34.31 -26.30 48.53
CA PRO A 940 -33.58 -25.02 48.50
C PRO A 940 -34.36 -23.75 48.10
N ARG A 941 -35.66 -23.83 47.74
CA ARG A 941 -36.37 -22.70 47.10
C ARG A 941 -37.19 -21.79 48.01
N GLU A 942 -37.54 -22.22 49.23
CA GLU A 942 -38.33 -21.40 50.17
C GLU A 942 -37.51 -20.74 51.28
N PHE A 943 -36.21 -21.05 51.39
CA PHE A 943 -35.35 -20.45 52.41
C PHE A 943 -34.96 -18.99 52.09
N TYR A 944 -34.77 -18.68 50.80
CA TYR A 944 -34.33 -17.36 50.33
C TYR A 944 -35.31 -16.22 50.69
N THR A 945 -36.61 -16.45 50.60
CA THR A 945 -37.64 -15.43 50.92
C THR A 945 -37.80 -15.19 52.42
N ARG A 946 -37.55 -16.18 53.27
CA ARG A 946 -37.63 -16.04 54.74
C ARG A 946 -36.35 -15.48 55.37
N ALA A 947 -35.18 -15.81 54.83
CA ALA A 947 -33.90 -15.28 55.31
C ALA A 947 -33.77 -13.76 55.08
N ILE A 948 -34.18 -13.28 53.90
CA ILE A 948 -34.14 -11.85 53.56
C ILE A 948 -35.07 -11.02 54.46
N GLY A 949 -36.24 -11.56 54.84
CA GLY A 949 -37.21 -10.86 55.70
C GLY A 949 -36.71 -10.57 57.12
N ASN A 950 -35.88 -11.44 57.70
CA ASN A 950 -35.38 -11.26 59.07
C ASN A 950 -34.10 -10.39 59.17
N ILE A 951 -33.33 -10.28 58.10
CA ILE A 951 -32.07 -9.48 58.09
C ILE A 951 -32.34 -7.97 58.05
N MET A 952 -33.52 -7.53 57.59
CA MET A 952 -33.84 -6.10 57.45
C MET A 952 -34.30 -5.40 58.73
N ASN A 953 -34.48 -6.11 59.85
CA ASN A 953 -35.08 -5.57 61.09
C ASN A 953 -34.12 -5.42 62.29
N ASP A 954 -32.83 -5.72 62.16
CA ASP A 954 -31.85 -5.57 63.25
C ASP A 954 -30.57 -4.84 62.79
N PRO A 955 -30.25 -3.63 63.31
CA PRO A 955 -29.11 -2.83 62.85
C PRO A 955 -27.73 -3.48 63.03
N ALA A 956 -27.59 -4.49 63.90
CA ALA A 956 -26.29 -5.05 64.27
C ALA A 956 -25.62 -5.91 63.17
N TYR A 957 -26.33 -6.34 62.12
CA TYR A 957 -25.85 -7.34 61.15
C TYR A 957 -25.67 -6.84 59.70
N LEU A 958 -25.94 -5.56 59.44
CA LEU A 958 -25.97 -5.03 58.06
C LEU A 958 -24.60 -5.04 57.35
N GLY A 959 -23.50 -4.93 58.11
CA GLY A 959 -22.13 -4.93 57.55
C GLY A 959 -21.58 -6.32 57.24
N SER A 960 -21.93 -7.34 58.02
CA SER A 960 -21.41 -8.71 57.88
C SER A 960 -22.21 -9.55 56.88
N GLY A 961 -23.52 -9.31 56.74
CA GLY A 961 -24.37 -10.03 55.78
C GLY A 961 -23.99 -9.81 54.32
N ILE A 962 -23.63 -8.58 53.94
CA ILE A 962 -23.31 -8.21 52.55
C ILE A 962 -22.01 -8.91 52.07
N MET A 963 -21.00 -9.01 52.94
CA MET A 963 -19.75 -9.72 52.60
C MET A 963 -19.95 -11.23 52.44
N CYS A 964 -20.78 -11.88 53.27
CA CYS A 964 -21.07 -13.31 53.10
C CYS A 964 -21.81 -13.61 51.79
N ILE A 965 -22.73 -12.73 51.36
CA ILE A 965 -23.43 -12.87 50.08
C ILE A 965 -22.46 -12.75 48.90
N ILE A 966 -21.51 -11.81 48.95
CA ILE A 966 -20.47 -11.64 47.92
C ILE A 966 -19.54 -12.87 47.90
N LEU A 967 -19.12 -13.39 49.06
CA LEU A 967 -18.25 -14.57 49.13
C LEU A 967 -18.91 -15.83 48.57
N MET A 968 -20.20 -16.06 48.86
CA MET A 968 -20.95 -17.19 48.30
C MET A 968 -21.23 -17.04 46.80
N MET A 969 -21.43 -15.82 46.28
CA MET A 969 -21.54 -15.58 44.83
C MET A 969 -20.22 -15.84 44.09
N VAL A 970 -19.07 -15.71 44.75
CA VAL A 970 -17.75 -16.05 44.17
C VAL A 970 -17.50 -17.56 44.22
N LEU A 971 -17.78 -18.22 45.34
CA LEU A 971 -17.56 -19.68 45.49
C LEU A 971 -18.52 -20.53 44.63
N SER A 972 -19.77 -20.09 44.45
CA SER A 972 -20.74 -20.77 43.57
C SER A 972 -20.40 -20.70 42.07
N ARG A 973 -19.35 -19.94 41.69
CA ARG A 973 -18.97 -19.74 40.28
C ARG A 973 -17.80 -20.62 39.83
N ASN A 974 -17.21 -21.40 40.74
CA ASN A 974 -16.05 -22.28 40.50
C ASN A 974 -16.36 -23.78 40.71
N SER A 975 -17.63 -24.19 40.65
CA SER A 975 -18.04 -25.61 40.78
C SER A 975 -18.73 -26.19 39.53
N ASP A 976 -18.61 -25.52 38.40
CA ASP A 976 -19.01 -26.02 37.07
C ASP A 976 -17.82 -25.93 36.08
N HIS A 977 -16.66 -26.45 36.51
CA HIS A 977 -15.53 -26.84 35.64
C HIS A 977 -14.71 -27.96 36.30
#